data_AF-A0A923KLL1-F1
#
_entry.id   AF-A0A923KLL1-F1
#
_cell.length_a   1.000
_cell.length_b   1.000
_cell.length_c   1.000
_cell.angle_alpha   90.00
_cell.angle_beta   90.00
_cell.angle_gamma   90.00
#
_symmetry.space_group_name_H-M   'P 1'
#
loop_
_entity.id
_entity.type
_entity.pdbx_description
1 polymer ?
#
loop_
_entity_poly.entity_id
_entity_poly.type
_entity_poly.pdbx_seq_one_letter_code
_entity_poly.pdbx_strand_id
1 'polypeptide(L)'
;MKTSTHNIVNANQAVALMAYKTNAVFPIYPITPASEMSELAEQWSAENKQNVFGQIPSAFQMQSEAGVAGAMHGALQTGSLSTTFTASQGLLLMLPNMYKIAGELTPNVIHVATRSIATHALSIFGDHSDVMAVRQSGYAMLASATVQEAHDFALISQSASLESRIPFVHFFDGFRTSHEINNIELMDDETILSLINPNHIKRHAENALTPNNPVLRGTSQAEDVFFQSREAINPFYNACPDIVQNAMDKFGELTGRHYQLFEYFGHPEAEHLIISMASSTETIESTINHFNKKGEKYGLIKVRLFRPFSTKHLISALPKSVKSIAVLDRTKEPGTSGEPLYLDTLQSIFEAYQNKKLSTFPEVIGGRYGLSSKEFTPSMVNAIFQNLKSENPKRNFTVGIKDDVTHLSLDISESININTNKYQAIFYHEKEATPDFVNALKLVGAKDNTFVQGYTQINYKKSNSYNISHLRIGDAPIKSPYLIEDADFIGCQNAHFTKNDTIFHNLKPEGTLLVNTSQTSKAFWQSLSAENQELIIKKQINLFIVNIDELKANQTLKPNDLSEFFGCLLAMKKDLYYDDNVADLGEWIYKVDIASTSKKVSSNEAFDKTFNESLLGQLLSGKGDDIPVSLMPADGTYPTDTSRFNPVQNNSYLPNWDTDFCTQCGACSMACPQSALRIKVYNEENFNDTPKAFKHIPSADFDLMQYTIQINPEQCNGCNNCVDACPVKALTLKTQDELEEAKKNWNYFETIPEFDRTKIDVAKVSQQQLQEPLFKYSSGVEGCGEAPYQKLMSQLFGDRLLIANATGASSIFGGALPTTPWAKNKDGHGPAWSNSLFEDNAEFGLGFRMSINQKEKEAKYLLDSLREALDNDLIDKILNAKQTTELEIQEQRKNIDLLNLELAKLKSKEALQLLDISENLIKKSVWLVGGDGWAYDIGYGGIDHVLASGENVNILVLDNEVYDNTGAQASKATPFGAQAKFAFNGKQKQKKDLGRLAMTYDNVYVASVAIGVDQEQTLKAFNEAESFNGPSIIIAYCHSASHGIDVKHPSQYHKLAVASGQWLLYRNDPRRMEKRLNPMQLDSGVPSIKIQEYLKLEKRFSKLFQKDEAQFKTLMKIAQKQVGDRFDKYLAMASLESKVNRNKLIQDNRIKRQLTYK
;
A
#
# COMPACT_ATOMS: atom_id res chain seq x y z
N MET A 1 8.26 41.66 18.97
CA MET A 1 7.72 40.33 19.28
C MET A 1 6.23 40.36 19.00
N LYS A 2 5.83 39.99 17.76
CA LYS A 2 4.42 39.70 17.47
C LYS A 2 4.12 38.34 18.13
N THR A 3 3.00 38.22 18.84
CA THR A 3 2.49 36.95 19.35
C THR A 3 2.36 35.97 18.19
N SER A 4 3.29 35.02 18.04
CA SER A 4 3.22 34.03 16.97
C SER A 4 2.17 32.98 17.33
N THR A 5 1.04 33.03 16.63
CA THR A 5 0.07 31.94 16.62
C THR A 5 0.68 30.78 15.85
N HIS A 6 1.06 29.72 16.57
CA HIS A 6 1.62 28.50 15.98
C HIS A 6 0.50 27.66 15.36
N ASN A 7 0.80 26.98 14.25
CA ASN A 7 -0.11 26.04 13.60
C ASN A 7 0.36 24.61 13.84
N ILE A 8 -0.56 23.70 14.11
CA ILE A 8 -0.25 22.29 14.38
C ILE A 8 -0.65 21.47 13.16
N VAL A 9 0.34 21.18 12.32
CA VAL A 9 0.16 20.50 11.02
C VAL A 9 1.30 19.51 10.77
N ASN A 10 1.13 18.63 9.80
CA ASN A 10 2.22 17.78 9.30
C ASN A 10 2.95 18.43 8.11
N ALA A 11 4.07 17.83 7.67
CA ALA A 11 4.86 18.41 6.57
C ALA A 11 4.15 18.32 5.22
N ASN A 12 3.36 17.26 4.97
CA ASN A 12 2.55 17.18 3.75
C ASN A 12 1.59 18.38 3.62
N GLN A 13 0.86 18.71 4.69
CA GLN A 13 -0.06 19.86 4.74
C GLN A 13 0.69 21.18 4.53
N ALA A 14 1.82 21.36 5.21
CA ALA A 14 2.59 22.60 5.15
C ALA A 14 3.21 22.82 3.76
N VAL A 15 3.75 21.76 3.14
CA VAL A 15 4.34 21.82 1.79
C VAL A 15 3.28 22.00 0.73
N ALA A 16 2.16 21.28 0.82
CA ALA A 16 1.05 21.45 -0.12
C ALA A 16 0.53 22.88 -0.12
N LEU A 17 0.40 23.51 1.06
CA LEU A 17 -0.01 24.90 1.19
C LEU A 17 0.93 25.86 0.46
N MET A 18 2.25 25.72 0.67
CA MET A 18 3.25 26.56 0.01
C MET A 18 3.32 26.34 -1.49
N ALA A 19 3.27 25.08 -1.93
CA ALA A 19 3.22 24.73 -3.34
C ALA A 19 1.99 25.37 -4.02
N TYR A 20 0.79 25.18 -3.43
CA TYR A 20 -0.48 25.74 -3.91
C TYR A 20 -0.46 27.27 -4.02
N LYS A 21 0.09 27.93 -3.01
CA LYS A 21 0.22 29.39 -2.98
C LYS A 21 1.13 29.94 -4.08
N THR A 22 2.08 29.16 -4.60
CA THR A 22 3.16 29.65 -5.48
C THR A 22 3.12 29.13 -6.92
N ASN A 23 2.17 28.25 -7.25
CA ASN A 23 2.06 27.64 -8.57
C ASN A 23 0.66 27.77 -9.18
N ALA A 24 0.55 27.50 -10.48
CA ALA A 24 -0.70 27.62 -11.24
C ALA A 24 -1.23 26.27 -11.74
N VAL A 25 -0.35 25.29 -12.00
CA VAL A 25 -0.74 23.99 -12.60
C VAL A 25 -0.15 22.82 -11.81
N PHE A 26 -1.02 21.86 -11.43
CA PHE A 26 -0.71 20.70 -10.61
C PHE A 26 -1.16 19.40 -11.31
N PRO A 27 -0.33 18.84 -12.20
CA PRO A 27 -0.50 17.46 -12.62
C PRO A 27 -0.18 16.56 -11.43
N ILE A 28 -1.06 15.62 -11.09
CA ILE A 28 -0.94 14.81 -9.86
C ILE A 28 -1.26 13.33 -10.10
N TYR A 29 -0.73 12.47 -9.24
CA TYR A 29 -1.03 11.04 -9.15
C TYR A 29 -0.80 10.56 -7.70
N PRO A 30 -1.60 9.61 -7.17
CA PRO A 30 -1.46 9.21 -5.78
C PRO A 30 -0.37 8.15 -5.57
N ILE A 31 0.52 8.42 -4.63
CA ILE A 31 1.46 7.44 -4.10
C ILE A 31 1.77 7.74 -2.64
N THR A 32 1.59 6.76 -1.76
CA THR A 32 1.98 6.87 -0.34
C THR A 32 3.50 7.03 -0.22
N PRO A 33 4.02 7.92 0.65
CA PRO A 33 3.32 8.82 1.60
C PRO A 33 3.01 10.25 1.08
N ALA A 34 3.16 10.52 -0.23
CA ALA A 34 2.96 11.84 -0.82
C ALA A 34 1.50 12.18 -1.19
N SER A 35 0.59 11.20 -1.17
CA SER A 35 -0.80 11.38 -1.64
C SER A 35 -1.53 12.56 -1.00
N GLU A 36 -1.37 12.79 0.30
CA GLU A 36 -2.07 13.88 1.02
C GLU A 36 -1.80 15.25 0.38
N MET A 37 -0.59 15.50 -0.13
CA MET A 37 -0.26 16.76 -0.79
C MET A 37 -1.07 16.96 -2.07
N SER A 38 -1.17 15.92 -2.89
CA SER A 38 -1.97 15.94 -4.12
C SER A 38 -3.45 16.13 -3.80
N GLU A 39 -3.95 15.47 -2.75
CA GLU A 39 -5.35 15.49 -2.34
C GLU A 39 -5.79 16.89 -1.92
N LEU A 40 -4.95 17.57 -1.12
CA LEU A 40 -5.20 18.94 -0.70
C LEU A 40 -5.17 19.91 -1.88
N ALA A 41 -4.22 19.74 -2.81
CA ALA A 41 -4.15 20.59 -3.99
C ALA A 41 -5.40 20.46 -4.88
N GLU A 42 -5.90 19.25 -5.11
CA GLU A 42 -7.16 19.06 -5.85
C GLU A 42 -8.37 19.58 -5.10
N GLN A 43 -8.45 19.33 -3.79
CA GLN A 43 -9.54 19.86 -2.97
C GLN A 43 -9.59 21.38 -3.03
N TRP A 44 -8.47 22.07 -2.82
CA TRP A 44 -8.43 23.53 -2.83
C TRP A 44 -8.74 24.12 -4.21
N SER A 45 -8.29 23.45 -5.29
CA SER A 45 -8.67 23.81 -6.67
C SER A 45 -10.18 23.67 -6.87
N ALA A 46 -10.77 22.56 -6.43
CA ALA A 46 -12.22 22.29 -6.51
C ALA A 46 -13.07 23.24 -5.63
N GLU A 47 -12.48 23.77 -4.56
CA GLU A 47 -13.06 24.79 -3.67
C GLU A 47 -12.86 26.23 -4.20
N ASN A 48 -12.19 26.41 -5.35
CA ASN A 48 -11.86 27.71 -5.94
C ASN A 48 -10.98 28.60 -5.05
N LYS A 49 -10.09 28.01 -4.24
CA LYS A 49 -9.15 28.80 -3.43
C LYS A 49 -8.11 29.46 -4.32
N GLN A 50 -7.86 30.74 -4.07
CA GLN A 50 -6.86 31.51 -4.81
C GLN A 50 -5.45 31.28 -4.24
N ASN A 51 -4.46 31.36 -5.12
CA ASN A 51 -3.04 31.47 -4.76
C ASN A 51 -2.67 32.93 -4.47
N VAL A 52 -1.40 33.21 -4.12
CA VAL A 52 -0.95 34.58 -3.78
C VAL A 52 -0.94 35.55 -4.96
N PHE A 53 -1.13 35.03 -6.19
CA PHE A 53 -1.25 35.83 -7.41
C PHE A 53 -2.72 36.11 -7.79
N GLY A 54 -3.69 35.71 -6.96
CA GLY A 54 -5.12 35.89 -7.20
C GLY A 54 -5.72 34.93 -8.23
N GLN A 55 -4.99 33.91 -8.66
CA GLN A 55 -5.43 32.89 -9.60
C GLN A 55 -5.95 31.66 -8.86
N ILE A 56 -6.82 30.87 -9.48
CA ILE A 56 -7.21 29.55 -8.98
C ILE A 56 -6.30 28.51 -9.65
N PRO A 57 -5.38 27.86 -8.92
CA PRO A 57 -4.59 26.78 -9.47
C PRO A 57 -5.44 25.65 -10.05
N SER A 58 -4.98 25.06 -11.16
CA SER A 58 -5.60 23.90 -11.79
C SER A 58 -4.91 22.63 -11.34
N ALA A 59 -5.63 21.76 -10.63
CA ALA A 59 -5.17 20.42 -10.28
C ALA A 59 -5.81 19.37 -11.19
N PHE A 60 -5.01 18.45 -11.74
CA PHE A 60 -5.49 17.45 -12.68
C PHE A 60 -4.78 16.11 -12.50
N GLN A 61 -5.56 15.05 -12.29
CA GLN A 61 -5.05 13.70 -12.12
C GLN A 61 -4.65 13.07 -13.48
N MET A 62 -3.42 12.55 -13.55
CA MET A 62 -2.93 11.79 -14.72
C MET A 62 -3.12 10.28 -14.52
N GLN A 63 -2.77 9.46 -15.53
CA GLN A 63 -2.87 8.01 -15.45
C GLN A 63 -1.71 7.33 -14.70
N SER A 64 -0.59 8.03 -14.54
CA SER A 64 0.63 7.59 -13.85
C SER A 64 1.56 8.78 -13.62
N GLU A 65 2.59 8.61 -12.80
CA GLU A 65 3.62 9.63 -12.57
C GLU A 65 4.44 9.95 -13.83
N ALA A 66 4.58 9.00 -14.76
CA ALA A 66 5.14 9.30 -16.08
C ALA A 66 4.28 10.33 -16.85
N GLY A 67 2.95 10.17 -16.77
CA GLY A 67 1.99 11.14 -17.31
C GLY A 67 2.04 12.49 -16.59
N VAL A 68 2.19 12.49 -15.26
CA VAL A 68 2.41 13.69 -14.45
C VAL A 68 3.64 14.45 -14.95
N ALA A 69 4.77 13.77 -15.12
CA ALA A 69 6.01 14.40 -15.54
C ALA A 69 5.90 15.01 -16.94
N GLY A 70 5.25 14.32 -17.88
CA GLY A 70 5.01 14.84 -19.23
C GLY A 70 4.05 16.04 -19.26
N ALA A 71 2.96 16.00 -18.48
CA ALA A 71 2.01 17.11 -18.37
C ALA A 71 2.65 18.34 -17.70
N MET A 72 3.44 18.14 -16.65
CA MET A 72 4.21 19.18 -15.99
C MET A 72 5.21 19.80 -16.97
N HIS A 73 5.97 18.97 -17.69
CA HIS A 73 6.88 19.45 -18.73
C HIS A 73 6.16 20.32 -19.77
N GLY A 74 5.02 19.87 -20.30
CA GLY A 74 4.21 20.66 -21.24
C GLY A 74 3.73 22.00 -20.66
N ALA A 75 3.20 22.01 -19.43
CA ALA A 75 2.74 23.23 -18.76
C ALA A 75 3.87 24.26 -18.60
N LEU A 76 5.04 23.78 -18.20
CA LEU A 76 6.24 24.60 -18.05
C LEU A 76 6.72 25.18 -19.39
N GLN A 77 6.69 24.40 -20.47
CA GLN A 77 7.04 24.88 -21.81
C GLN A 77 6.09 25.97 -22.30
N THR A 78 4.85 25.99 -21.82
CA THR A 78 3.85 27.04 -22.13
C THR A 78 3.85 28.20 -21.12
N GLY A 79 4.88 28.32 -20.28
CA GLY A 79 5.10 29.48 -19.40
C GLY A 79 4.31 29.47 -18.09
N SER A 80 3.60 28.37 -17.77
CA SER A 80 2.93 28.23 -16.48
C SER A 80 3.92 27.83 -15.39
N LEU A 81 3.71 28.33 -14.16
CA LEU A 81 4.37 27.77 -12.98
C LEU A 81 3.68 26.46 -12.61
N SER A 82 4.45 25.36 -12.60
CA SER A 82 3.92 24.02 -12.36
C SER A 82 4.77 23.26 -11.36
N THR A 83 4.09 22.46 -10.53
CA THR A 83 4.70 21.63 -9.48
C THR A 83 3.92 20.32 -9.35
N THR A 84 4.51 19.35 -8.66
CA THR A 84 3.85 18.08 -8.35
C THR A 84 4.41 17.42 -7.09
N PHE A 85 3.79 16.32 -6.67
CA PHE A 85 4.08 15.57 -5.47
C PHE A 85 4.26 14.09 -5.82
N THR A 86 5.32 13.45 -5.35
CA THR A 86 5.59 12.02 -5.63
C THR A 86 6.49 11.37 -4.58
N ALA A 87 6.77 10.08 -4.73
CA ALA A 87 7.67 9.28 -3.91
C ALA A 87 8.07 7.98 -4.63
N SER A 88 9.18 7.33 -4.24
CA SER A 88 9.50 5.94 -4.62
C SER A 88 9.37 5.65 -6.12
N GLN A 89 8.64 4.59 -6.50
CA GLN A 89 8.38 4.19 -7.88
C GLN A 89 7.85 5.34 -8.74
N GLY A 90 7.01 6.20 -8.16
CA GLY A 90 6.46 7.36 -8.85
C GLY A 90 7.54 8.31 -9.33
N LEU A 91 8.54 8.59 -8.48
CA LEU A 91 9.69 9.44 -8.86
C LEU A 91 10.53 8.80 -9.97
N LEU A 92 10.71 7.47 -9.95
CA LEU A 92 11.44 6.75 -11.00
C LEU A 92 10.75 6.91 -12.37
N LEU A 93 9.42 6.82 -12.41
CA LEU A 93 8.63 7.01 -13.63
C LEU A 93 8.73 8.45 -14.19
N MET A 94 9.12 9.43 -13.36
CA MET A 94 9.34 10.81 -13.80
C MET A 94 10.73 11.04 -14.42
N LEU A 95 11.71 10.17 -14.13
CA LEU A 95 13.12 10.36 -14.49
C LEU A 95 13.36 10.77 -15.96
N PRO A 96 12.71 10.16 -16.98
CA PRO A 96 12.93 10.56 -18.37
C PRO A 96 12.58 12.03 -18.63
N ASN A 97 11.49 12.53 -18.05
CA ASN A 97 11.10 13.94 -18.21
C ASN A 97 11.94 14.87 -17.32
N MET A 98 12.47 14.41 -16.18
CA MET A 98 13.39 15.21 -15.37
C MET A 98 14.63 15.61 -16.17
N TYR A 99 15.23 14.69 -16.94
CA TYR A 99 16.35 15.05 -17.84
C TYR A 99 15.98 16.13 -18.86
N LYS A 100 14.77 16.05 -19.43
CA LYS A 100 14.25 17.02 -20.38
C LYS A 100 14.06 18.39 -19.75
N ILE A 101 13.37 18.47 -18.61
CA ILE A 101 13.08 19.73 -17.92
C ILE A 101 14.38 20.41 -17.46
N ALA A 102 15.33 19.65 -16.88
CA ALA A 102 16.62 20.18 -16.46
C ALA A 102 17.48 20.63 -17.65
N GLY A 103 17.53 19.82 -18.72
CA GLY A 103 18.27 20.16 -19.95
C GLY A 103 17.74 21.39 -20.67
N GLU A 104 16.47 21.73 -20.47
CA GLU A 104 15.82 22.91 -21.07
C GLU A 104 15.85 24.15 -20.15
N LEU A 105 16.50 24.03 -18.96
CA LEU A 105 16.65 25.11 -17.97
C LEU A 105 15.30 25.76 -17.65
N THR A 106 14.35 24.91 -17.26
CA THR A 106 12.97 25.31 -17.01
C THR A 106 12.66 25.18 -15.52
N PRO A 107 12.30 26.28 -14.83
CA PRO A 107 12.15 26.30 -13.38
C PRO A 107 10.89 25.57 -12.93
N ASN A 108 11.05 24.59 -12.05
CA ASN A 108 9.95 23.95 -11.31
C ASN A 108 10.47 23.38 -9.98
N VAL A 109 9.54 22.92 -9.14
CA VAL A 109 9.86 22.11 -7.96
C VAL A 109 9.03 20.82 -7.99
N ILE A 110 9.65 19.69 -7.65
CA ILE A 110 8.99 18.42 -7.35
C ILE A 110 9.14 18.20 -5.85
N HIS A 111 8.03 18.02 -5.15
CA HIS A 111 8.03 17.76 -3.71
C HIS A 111 7.94 16.27 -3.43
N VAL A 112 8.93 15.73 -2.72
CA VAL A 112 9.10 14.29 -2.51
C VAL A 112 9.07 13.94 -1.03
N ALA A 113 8.04 13.20 -0.61
CA ALA A 113 8.05 12.52 0.68
C ALA A 113 8.76 11.17 0.48
N THR A 114 10.07 11.15 0.73
CA THR A 114 10.97 10.06 0.29
C THR A 114 10.53 8.70 0.78
N ARG A 115 10.69 7.67 -0.06
CA ARG A 115 10.23 6.31 0.22
C ARG A 115 11.12 5.29 -0.46
N SER A 116 11.29 4.15 0.22
CA SER A 116 12.01 2.97 -0.26
C SER A 116 11.58 2.56 -1.68
N ILE A 117 12.53 2.29 -2.56
CA ILE A 117 12.30 1.61 -3.84
C ILE A 117 12.03 0.11 -3.58
N ALA A 118 11.03 -0.45 -4.26
CA ALA A 118 10.76 -1.88 -4.26
C ALA A 118 11.93 -2.65 -4.90
N THR A 119 12.52 -3.57 -4.15
CA THR A 119 13.67 -4.39 -4.59
C THR A 119 13.38 -5.88 -4.41
N HIS A 120 13.79 -6.48 -3.29
CA HIS A 120 13.39 -7.83 -2.87
C HIS A 120 11.95 -7.85 -2.31
N ALA A 121 11.46 -6.70 -1.85
CA ALA A 121 10.12 -6.49 -1.35
C ALA A 121 9.70 -5.03 -1.56
N LEU A 122 8.39 -4.78 -1.57
CA LEU A 122 7.82 -3.43 -1.52
C LEU A 122 7.81 -2.92 -0.08
N SER A 123 8.24 -1.67 0.12
CA SER A 123 8.00 -0.93 1.35
C SER A 123 7.35 0.42 1.06
N ILE A 124 6.38 0.81 1.90
CA ILE A 124 5.78 2.14 1.86
C ILE A 124 6.60 3.17 2.65
N PHE A 125 7.57 2.72 3.44
CA PHE A 125 8.26 3.52 4.44
C PHE A 125 9.48 4.27 3.90
N GLY A 126 9.90 5.29 4.65
CA GLY A 126 10.82 6.33 4.23
C GLY A 126 12.30 5.97 4.28
N ASP A 127 12.98 6.15 3.15
CA ASP A 127 14.43 6.27 3.02
C ASP A 127 14.75 7.04 1.73
N HIS A 128 16.02 7.32 1.44
CA HIS A 128 16.45 8.17 0.33
C HIS A 128 16.70 7.41 -0.98
N SER A 129 16.37 6.13 -1.07
CA SER A 129 16.67 5.34 -2.28
C SER A 129 16.05 5.93 -3.55
N ASP A 130 14.87 6.54 -3.46
CA ASP A 130 14.18 7.19 -4.57
C ASP A 130 14.89 8.45 -5.09
N VAL A 131 15.19 9.41 -4.21
CA VAL A 131 15.90 10.63 -4.58
C VAL A 131 17.32 10.34 -5.04
N MET A 132 17.97 9.32 -4.46
CA MET A 132 19.31 8.91 -4.89
C MET A 132 19.31 8.26 -6.27
N ALA A 133 18.24 7.57 -6.67
CA ALA A 133 18.09 6.98 -8.00
C ALA A 133 17.92 8.02 -9.13
N VAL A 134 17.57 9.28 -8.80
CA VAL A 134 17.39 10.36 -9.77
C VAL A 134 18.40 11.51 -9.65
N ARG A 135 19.46 11.34 -8.83
CA ARG A 135 20.49 12.38 -8.55
C ARG A 135 21.24 12.89 -9.77
N GLN A 136 21.28 12.08 -10.83
CA GLN A 136 21.96 12.36 -12.10
C GLN A 136 21.06 13.11 -13.12
N SER A 137 19.78 13.32 -12.81
CA SER A 137 18.81 13.95 -13.72
C SER A 137 19.14 15.40 -14.10
N GLY A 138 19.99 16.06 -13.32
CA GLY A 138 20.26 17.49 -13.41
C GLY A 138 19.35 18.35 -12.53
N TYR A 139 18.43 17.78 -11.76
CA TYR A 139 17.70 18.54 -10.75
C TYR A 139 18.61 18.94 -9.59
N ALA A 140 18.40 20.14 -9.05
CA ALA A 140 18.90 20.49 -7.74
C ALA A 140 18.12 19.70 -6.67
N MET A 141 18.74 19.41 -5.53
CA MET A 141 18.16 18.56 -4.48
C MET A 141 18.31 19.23 -3.13
N LEU A 142 17.19 19.63 -2.53
CA LEU A 142 17.12 20.36 -1.26
C LEU A 142 16.38 19.53 -0.22
N ALA A 143 17.05 19.21 0.89
CA ALA A 143 16.59 18.30 1.93
C ALA A 143 16.14 19.03 3.20
N SER A 144 14.95 18.69 3.69
CA SER A 144 14.38 19.23 4.92
C SER A 144 14.38 18.18 6.03
N ALA A 145 14.81 18.56 7.23
CA ALA A 145 14.89 17.67 8.39
C ALA A 145 13.62 17.69 9.27
N THR A 146 12.89 18.80 9.28
CA THR A 146 11.72 19.02 10.14
C THR A 146 10.50 19.47 9.35
N VAL A 147 9.32 19.46 10.01
CA VAL A 147 8.08 20.00 9.45
C VAL A 147 8.23 21.49 9.10
N GLN A 148 8.87 22.28 9.96
CA GLN A 148 9.14 23.70 9.71
C GLN A 148 10.09 23.89 8.51
N GLU A 149 11.18 23.12 8.44
CA GLU A 149 12.09 23.20 7.30
C GLU A 149 11.40 22.78 6.00
N ALA A 150 10.55 21.76 6.02
CA ALA A 150 9.80 21.35 4.83
C ALA A 150 8.91 22.49 4.30
N HIS A 151 8.21 23.19 5.20
CA HIS A 151 7.44 24.38 4.86
C HIS A 151 8.31 25.49 4.26
N ASP A 152 9.42 25.83 4.94
CA ASP A 152 10.29 26.94 4.55
C ASP A 152 11.01 26.65 3.22
N PHE A 153 11.49 25.41 3.04
CA PHE A 153 12.27 25.00 1.88
C PHE A 153 11.40 24.79 0.64
N ALA A 154 10.09 24.58 0.80
CA ALA A 154 9.16 24.62 -0.32
C ALA A 154 9.17 26.01 -1.00
N LEU A 155 9.23 27.10 -0.23
CA LEU A 155 9.32 28.46 -0.78
C LEU A 155 10.75 28.80 -1.25
N ILE A 156 11.78 28.44 -0.49
CA ILE A 156 13.18 28.71 -0.85
C ILE A 156 13.53 28.02 -2.18
N SER A 157 13.16 26.74 -2.34
CA SER A 157 13.38 26.01 -3.60
C SER A 157 12.62 26.63 -4.77
N GLN A 158 11.38 27.09 -4.57
CA GLN A 158 10.63 27.78 -5.61
C GLN A 158 11.32 29.07 -6.06
N SER A 159 11.77 29.90 -5.11
CA SER A 159 12.46 31.15 -5.42
C SER A 159 13.81 30.90 -6.11
N ALA A 160 14.61 29.97 -5.59
CA ALA A 160 15.91 29.62 -6.15
C ALA A 160 15.79 28.96 -7.53
N SER A 161 14.77 28.13 -7.76
CA SER A 161 14.46 27.52 -9.05
C SER A 161 14.17 28.60 -10.10
N LEU A 162 13.31 29.57 -9.77
CA LEU A 162 12.98 30.70 -10.66
C LEU A 162 14.20 31.55 -11.03
N GLU A 163 15.11 31.81 -10.08
CA GLU A 163 16.31 32.61 -10.30
C GLU A 163 17.39 31.86 -11.09
N SER A 164 17.73 30.64 -10.66
CA SER A 164 18.77 29.81 -11.28
C SER A 164 18.35 29.17 -12.60
N ARG A 165 17.03 29.03 -12.83
CA ARG A 165 16.41 28.22 -13.89
C ARG A 165 16.68 26.71 -13.78
N ILE A 166 17.33 26.28 -12.71
CA ILE A 166 17.53 24.86 -12.41
C ILE A 166 16.29 24.35 -11.71
N PRO A 167 15.67 23.24 -12.16
CA PRO A 167 14.54 22.66 -11.46
C PRO A 167 14.97 21.93 -10.18
N PHE A 168 14.10 21.85 -9.19
CA PHE A 168 14.40 21.32 -7.85
C PHE A 168 13.59 20.08 -7.50
N VAL A 169 14.23 19.13 -6.82
CA VAL A 169 13.59 18.16 -5.94
C VAL A 169 13.73 18.70 -4.52
N HIS A 170 12.61 19.12 -3.92
CA HIS A 170 12.54 19.41 -2.49
C HIS A 170 12.02 18.15 -1.79
N PHE A 171 12.80 17.59 -0.86
CA PHE A 171 12.46 16.33 -0.23
C PHE A 171 12.61 16.33 1.28
N PHE A 172 11.85 15.44 1.92
CA PHE A 172 11.82 15.19 3.35
C PHE A 172 11.42 13.74 3.62
N ASP A 173 11.72 13.24 4.81
CA ASP A 173 11.63 11.80 5.09
C ASP A 173 10.16 11.32 5.15
N GLY A 174 9.84 10.32 4.32
CA GLY A 174 8.52 9.68 4.30
C GLY A 174 8.17 9.08 5.65
N PHE A 175 6.91 9.26 6.06
CA PHE A 175 6.39 9.12 7.42
C PHE A 175 7.10 9.98 8.47
N ARG A 176 8.39 9.78 8.68
CA ARG A 176 9.18 10.36 9.78
C ARG A 176 9.13 11.90 9.84
N THR A 177 9.00 12.56 8.69
CA THR A 177 8.75 14.01 8.59
C THR A 177 7.41 14.30 7.92
N SER A 178 7.07 13.62 6.81
CA SER A 178 5.81 13.86 6.06
C SER A 178 4.54 13.76 6.91
N HIS A 179 4.51 12.84 7.88
CA HIS A 179 3.37 12.55 8.74
C HIS A 179 3.63 12.89 10.22
N GLU A 180 4.82 13.41 10.55
CA GLU A 180 5.04 14.00 11.87
C GLU A 180 4.25 15.31 11.96
N ILE A 181 3.50 15.48 13.04
CA ILE A 181 2.73 16.68 13.32
C ILE A 181 3.49 17.50 14.35
N ASN A 182 3.68 18.79 14.08
CA ASN A 182 4.47 19.66 14.93
C ASN A 182 3.89 21.08 14.95
N ASN A 183 4.23 21.87 15.96
CA ASN A 183 3.98 23.31 15.95
C ASN A 183 4.92 23.97 14.93
N ILE A 184 4.36 24.69 13.97
CA ILE A 184 5.11 25.48 13.00
C ILE A 184 4.60 26.91 12.89
N GLU A 185 5.50 27.79 12.44
CA GLU A 185 5.19 29.15 12.03
C GLU A 185 4.92 29.16 10.52
N LEU A 186 3.65 29.38 10.15
CA LEU A 186 3.25 29.55 8.75
C LEU A 186 3.69 30.92 8.23
N MET A 187 3.98 30.98 6.93
CA MET A 187 4.29 32.23 6.25
C MET A 187 3.03 32.96 5.80
N ASP A 188 3.05 34.28 5.95
CA ASP A 188 2.04 35.15 5.35
C ASP A 188 2.33 35.42 3.86
N ASP A 189 1.31 35.92 3.15
CA ASP A 189 1.40 36.17 1.72
C ASP A 189 2.41 37.29 1.38
N GLU A 190 2.61 38.25 2.29
CA GLU A 190 3.59 39.33 2.13
C GLU A 190 5.02 38.78 2.10
N THR A 191 5.34 37.85 2.99
CA THR A 191 6.63 37.14 3.02
C THR A 191 6.84 36.34 1.74
N ILE A 192 5.83 35.62 1.26
CA ILE A 192 5.88 34.82 0.02
C ILE A 192 6.18 35.73 -1.18
N LEU A 193 5.42 36.82 -1.32
CA LEU A 193 5.58 37.80 -2.41
C LEU A 193 6.92 38.54 -2.32
N SER A 194 7.45 38.75 -1.11
CA SER A 194 8.75 39.40 -0.92
C SER A 194 9.91 38.50 -1.31
N LEU A 195 9.82 37.19 -1.10
CA LEU A 195 10.87 36.25 -1.49
C LEU A 195 10.86 35.97 -3.00
N ILE A 196 9.68 35.83 -3.61
CA ILE A 196 9.53 35.52 -5.05
C ILE A 196 9.69 36.80 -5.88
N ASN A 197 10.76 36.89 -6.66
CA ASN A 197 10.97 38.02 -7.57
C ASN A 197 10.05 37.95 -8.80
N PRO A 198 9.13 38.92 -9.01
CA PRO A 198 8.21 38.92 -10.15
C PRO A 198 8.91 38.93 -11.52
N ASN A 199 10.12 39.48 -11.61
CA ASN A 199 10.88 39.50 -12.86
C ASN A 199 11.32 38.09 -13.28
N HIS A 200 11.55 37.18 -12.33
CA HIS A 200 11.90 35.79 -12.66
C HIS A 200 10.69 35.02 -13.21
N ILE A 201 9.48 35.28 -12.68
CA ILE A 201 8.23 34.74 -13.23
C ILE A 201 8.00 35.28 -14.64
N LYS A 202 8.16 36.60 -14.84
CA LYS A 202 8.03 37.22 -16.15
C LYS A 202 9.00 36.61 -17.16
N ARG A 203 10.26 36.41 -16.78
CA ARG A 203 11.28 35.74 -17.61
C ARG A 203 10.89 34.32 -17.99
N HIS A 204 10.28 33.54 -17.08
CA HIS A 204 9.76 32.20 -17.41
C HIS A 204 8.66 32.28 -18.46
N ALA A 205 7.70 33.19 -18.28
CA ALA A 205 6.60 33.39 -19.23
C ALA A 205 7.08 33.89 -20.61
N GLU A 206 8.07 34.78 -20.66
CA GLU A 206 8.67 35.28 -21.92
C GLU A 206 9.42 34.18 -22.69
N ASN A 207 9.86 33.13 -22.01
CA ASN A 207 10.48 31.95 -22.61
C ASN A 207 9.46 30.86 -23.02
N ALA A 208 8.16 31.13 -22.97
CA ALA A 208 7.15 30.14 -23.32
C ALA A 208 7.11 29.83 -24.84
N LEU A 209 6.69 28.62 -25.20
CA LEU A 209 6.26 28.29 -26.55
C LEU A 209 4.96 29.06 -26.86
N THR A 210 5.02 29.96 -27.84
CA THR A 210 3.85 30.71 -28.32
C THR A 210 3.90 30.89 -29.83
N PRO A 211 2.78 30.74 -30.55
CA PRO A 211 2.75 31.00 -31.99
C PRO A 211 3.00 32.48 -32.34
N ASN A 212 2.86 33.41 -31.37
CA ASN A 212 3.11 34.83 -31.59
C ASN A 212 4.61 35.18 -31.58
N ASN A 213 5.44 34.33 -30.99
CA ASN A 213 6.91 34.44 -30.99
C ASN A 213 7.52 33.03 -31.00
N PRO A 214 7.44 32.31 -32.14
CA PRO A 214 7.73 30.89 -32.18
C PRO A 214 9.22 30.61 -31.99
N VAL A 215 9.52 29.60 -31.18
CA VAL A 215 10.86 29.05 -30.96
C VAL A 215 10.83 27.52 -31.11
N LEU A 216 11.98 26.91 -31.38
CA LEU A 216 12.14 25.47 -31.50
C LEU A 216 12.88 24.91 -30.27
N ARG A 217 12.42 23.75 -29.74
CA ARG A 217 13.04 23.05 -28.60
C ARG A 217 13.02 21.54 -28.82
N GLY A 218 13.89 20.82 -28.11
CA GLY A 218 13.94 19.36 -28.18
C GLY A 218 14.42 18.82 -29.54
N THR A 219 15.36 19.51 -30.18
CA THR A 219 15.94 19.10 -31.46
C THR A 219 16.70 17.77 -31.37
N SER A 220 16.82 17.07 -32.49
CA SER A 220 17.80 15.98 -32.64
C SER A 220 19.16 16.55 -33.02
N GLN A 221 20.22 16.14 -32.32
CA GLN A 221 21.59 16.60 -32.52
C GLN A 221 22.52 15.39 -32.69
N ALA A 222 23.51 15.52 -33.57
CA ALA A 222 24.56 14.52 -33.77
C ALA A 222 25.80 14.84 -32.91
N GLU A 223 26.84 14.01 -33.01
CA GLU A 223 28.09 14.12 -32.24
C GLU A 223 28.84 15.44 -32.47
N ASP A 224 28.58 16.14 -33.58
CA ASP A 224 29.22 17.39 -33.97
C ASP A 224 28.85 18.58 -33.07
N VAL A 225 27.66 18.58 -32.46
CA VAL A 225 27.15 19.68 -31.61
C VAL A 225 26.56 19.25 -30.27
N PHE A 226 26.23 17.97 -30.08
CA PHE A 226 25.54 17.51 -28.86
C PHE A 226 26.38 17.75 -27.61
N PHE A 227 27.68 17.43 -27.65
CA PHE A 227 28.52 17.57 -26.46
C PHE A 227 28.68 19.04 -26.06
N GLN A 228 28.96 19.93 -27.02
CA GLN A 228 29.05 21.37 -26.79
C GLN A 228 27.73 21.94 -26.25
N SER A 229 26.59 21.51 -26.80
CA SER A 229 25.26 21.92 -26.34
C SER A 229 24.99 21.45 -24.91
N ARG A 230 25.45 20.24 -24.55
CA ARG A 230 25.28 19.68 -23.21
C ARG A 230 26.12 20.41 -22.16
N GLU A 231 27.33 20.84 -22.49
CA GLU A 231 28.22 21.60 -21.58
C GLU A 231 27.83 23.08 -21.45
N ALA A 232 27.04 23.62 -22.40
CA ALA A 232 26.63 25.03 -22.40
C ALA A 232 25.80 25.44 -21.16
N ILE A 233 25.21 24.49 -20.43
CA ILE A 233 24.43 24.74 -19.21
C ILE A 233 25.28 24.93 -17.96
N ASN A 234 26.58 24.59 -17.99
CA ASN A 234 27.45 24.59 -16.80
C ASN A 234 27.43 25.91 -15.99
N PRO A 235 27.39 27.11 -16.61
CA PRO A 235 27.31 28.36 -15.84
C PRO A 235 26.09 28.44 -14.91
N PHE A 236 24.95 27.85 -15.28
CA PHE A 236 23.73 27.84 -14.46
C PHE A 236 23.92 26.95 -13.23
N TYR A 237 24.52 25.77 -13.40
CA TYR A 237 24.82 24.85 -12.29
C TYR A 237 25.91 25.39 -11.36
N ASN A 238 26.93 26.05 -11.90
CA ASN A 238 27.98 26.68 -11.11
C ASN A 238 27.45 27.82 -10.23
N ALA A 239 26.48 28.59 -10.73
CA ALA A 239 25.86 29.70 -9.98
C ALA A 239 24.78 29.24 -8.99
N CYS A 240 24.15 28.09 -9.24
CA CYS A 240 23.00 27.62 -8.45
C CYS A 240 23.26 27.53 -6.93
N PRO A 241 24.40 27.02 -6.42
CA PRO A 241 24.65 26.99 -4.98
C PRO A 241 24.60 28.38 -4.32
N ASP A 242 25.31 29.37 -4.89
CA ASP A 242 25.33 30.73 -4.33
C ASP A 242 23.93 31.37 -4.43
N ILE A 243 23.14 31.08 -5.48
CA ILE A 243 21.73 31.53 -5.60
C ILE A 243 20.86 30.94 -4.48
N VAL A 244 21.02 29.65 -4.16
CA VAL A 244 20.27 29.01 -3.07
C VAL A 244 20.67 29.62 -1.72
N GLN A 245 21.96 29.88 -1.49
CA GLN A 245 22.41 30.54 -0.26
C GLN A 245 21.82 31.94 -0.13
N ASN A 246 21.84 32.74 -1.21
CA ASN A 246 21.22 34.08 -1.20
C ASN A 246 19.71 34.01 -0.91
N ALA A 247 19.00 33.00 -1.44
CA ALA A 247 17.59 32.78 -1.15
C ALA A 247 17.36 32.41 0.34
N MET A 248 18.23 31.60 0.93
CA MET A 248 18.21 31.29 2.38
C MET A 248 18.51 32.53 3.24
N ASP A 249 19.47 33.35 2.83
CA ASP A 249 19.86 34.56 3.56
C ASP A 249 18.72 35.58 3.58
N LYS A 250 18.12 35.85 2.40
CA LYS A 250 16.95 36.72 2.27
C LYS A 250 15.74 36.17 3.04
N PHE A 251 15.55 34.86 3.02
CA PHE A 251 14.52 34.22 3.85
C PHE A 251 14.75 34.49 5.34
N GLY A 252 15.99 34.38 5.81
CA GLY A 252 16.36 34.70 7.18
C GLY A 252 16.15 36.16 7.54
N GLU A 253 16.41 37.10 6.64
CA GLU A 253 16.09 38.53 6.84
C GLU A 253 14.60 38.79 7.04
N LEU A 254 13.74 38.06 6.29
CA LEU A 254 12.29 38.22 6.34
C LEU A 254 11.65 37.52 7.56
N THR A 255 12.19 36.38 7.97
CA THR A 255 11.53 35.48 8.93
C THR A 255 12.27 35.30 10.25
N GLY A 256 13.56 35.65 10.30
CA GLY A 256 14.47 35.36 11.42
C GLY A 256 15.00 33.92 11.45
N ARG A 257 14.60 33.05 10.52
CA ARG A 257 15.06 31.65 10.43
C ARG A 257 16.15 31.54 9.36
N HIS A 258 17.39 31.35 9.80
CA HIS A 258 18.57 31.33 8.93
C HIS A 258 19.00 29.90 8.60
N TYR A 259 19.42 29.69 7.35
CA TYR A 259 19.86 28.39 6.85
C TYR A 259 21.16 28.52 6.05
N GLN A 260 21.92 27.44 5.96
CA GLN A 260 23.11 27.33 5.13
C GLN A 260 23.06 26.06 4.29
N LEU A 261 23.70 26.06 3.12
CA LEU A 261 23.75 24.87 2.24
C LEU A 261 24.32 23.64 2.96
N PHE A 262 25.36 23.88 3.75
CA PHE A 262 26.00 22.93 4.67
C PHE A 262 26.09 23.64 6.01
N GLU A 263 25.29 23.20 6.98
CA GLU A 263 25.15 23.88 8.27
C GLU A 263 25.91 23.11 9.34
N TYR A 264 26.88 23.78 9.99
CA TYR A 264 27.64 23.17 11.09
C TYR A 264 26.93 23.35 12.44
N PHE A 265 26.90 22.27 13.22
CA PHE A 265 26.45 22.27 14.61
C PHE A 265 27.42 21.49 15.50
N GLY A 266 27.74 22.00 16.69
CA GLY A 266 28.52 21.26 17.70
C GLY A 266 29.65 22.07 18.30
N HIS A 267 30.64 21.37 18.88
CA HIS A 267 31.75 22.01 19.57
C HIS A 267 32.63 22.81 18.58
N PRO A 268 33.04 24.06 18.84
CA PRO A 268 33.86 24.84 17.89
C PRO A 268 35.19 24.17 17.50
N GLU A 269 35.73 23.36 18.41
CA GLU A 269 36.92 22.53 18.21
C GLU A 269 36.56 21.04 18.12
N ALA A 270 35.49 20.67 17.41
CA ALA A 270 35.10 19.26 17.26
C ALA A 270 36.23 18.41 16.66
N GLU A 271 36.44 17.22 17.23
CA GLU A 271 37.44 16.24 16.77
C GLU A 271 36.80 15.11 15.96
N HIS A 272 35.56 14.74 16.31
CA HIS A 272 34.78 13.71 15.61
C HIS A 272 33.49 14.33 15.05
N LEU A 273 33.21 14.08 13.78
CA LEU A 273 32.13 14.71 13.04
C LEU A 273 31.20 13.65 12.42
N ILE A 274 29.90 13.91 12.41
CA ILE A 274 28.96 13.20 11.55
C ILE A 274 28.48 14.14 10.43
N ILE A 275 28.38 13.65 9.21
CA ILE A 275 27.73 14.34 8.09
C ILE A 275 26.50 13.55 7.70
N SER A 276 25.34 14.20 7.72
CA SER A 276 24.06 13.57 7.42
C SER A 276 23.07 14.56 6.82
N MET A 277 21.90 14.05 6.43
CA MET A 277 20.86 14.81 5.74
C MET A 277 19.47 14.46 6.27
N ALA A 278 18.52 15.37 6.07
CA ALA A 278 17.11 15.24 6.45
C ALA A 278 16.94 14.86 7.94
N SER A 279 15.91 14.08 8.31
CA SER A 279 15.43 14.01 9.70
C SER A 279 16.47 13.51 10.70
N SER A 280 17.44 12.69 10.25
CA SER A 280 18.50 12.17 11.12
C SER A 280 19.33 13.26 11.79
N THR A 281 19.45 14.43 11.16
CA THR A 281 20.25 15.54 11.69
C THR A 281 19.73 16.03 13.03
N GLU A 282 18.43 15.92 13.30
CA GLU A 282 17.85 16.35 14.57
C GLU A 282 18.13 15.34 15.71
N THR A 283 18.10 14.03 15.42
CA THR A 283 18.55 13.01 16.39
C THR A 283 20.04 13.17 16.69
N ILE A 284 20.86 13.45 15.67
CA ILE A 284 22.30 13.65 15.86
C ILE A 284 22.57 14.92 16.67
N GLU A 285 21.92 16.03 16.33
CA GLU A 285 22.04 17.30 17.06
C GLU A 285 21.68 17.16 18.54
N SER A 286 20.53 16.54 18.85
CA SER A 286 20.12 16.32 20.24
C SER A 286 21.11 15.45 21.02
N THR A 287 21.69 14.44 20.37
CA THR A 287 22.72 13.58 20.96
C THR A 287 24.04 14.32 21.19
N ILE A 288 24.50 15.10 20.21
CA ILE A 288 25.70 15.94 20.34
C ILE A 288 25.54 16.94 21.48
N ASN A 289 24.37 17.58 21.60
CA ASN A 289 24.07 18.49 22.70
C ASN A 289 24.21 17.83 24.08
N HIS A 290 23.76 16.58 24.20
CA HIS A 290 23.89 15.82 25.44
C HIS A 290 25.35 15.54 25.80
N PHE A 291 26.13 15.06 24.85
CA PHE A 291 27.52 14.63 25.08
C PHE A 291 28.52 15.79 25.15
N ASN A 292 28.35 16.84 24.36
CA ASN A 292 29.24 18.01 24.44
C ASN A 292 29.11 18.74 25.78
N LYS A 293 27.92 18.73 26.41
CA LYS A 293 27.76 19.21 27.80
C LYS A 293 28.56 18.38 28.82
N LYS A 294 28.92 17.15 28.49
CA LYS A 294 29.79 16.26 29.27
C LYS A 294 31.27 16.34 28.88
N GLY A 295 31.64 17.28 28.02
CA GLY A 295 33.03 17.53 27.61
C GLY A 295 33.45 16.83 26.32
N GLU A 296 32.55 16.16 25.62
CA GLU A 296 32.84 15.63 24.29
C GLU A 296 33.03 16.75 23.26
N LYS A 297 33.80 16.44 22.21
CA LYS A 297 34.09 17.35 21.11
C LYS A 297 33.48 16.84 19.81
N TYR A 298 32.16 16.71 19.82
CA TYR A 298 31.41 16.22 18.66
C TYR A 298 30.87 17.37 17.81
N GLY A 299 30.77 17.12 16.51
CA GLY A 299 30.15 18.01 15.54
C GLY A 299 29.27 17.27 14.54
N LEU A 300 28.42 18.04 13.88
CA LEU A 300 27.50 17.62 12.82
C LEU A 300 27.58 18.63 11.68
N ILE A 301 27.62 18.16 10.44
CA ILE A 301 27.25 18.96 9.27
C ILE A 301 25.92 18.45 8.74
N LYS A 302 24.93 19.34 8.70
CA LYS A 302 23.63 19.10 8.07
C LYS A 302 23.73 19.49 6.60
N VAL A 303 23.55 18.53 5.72
CA VAL A 303 23.51 18.78 4.27
C VAL A 303 22.09 19.23 3.92
N ARG A 304 21.93 20.47 3.45
CA ARG A 304 20.65 20.99 2.98
C ARG A 304 20.57 20.89 1.47
N LEU A 305 21.55 21.44 0.76
CA LEU A 305 21.64 21.33 -0.70
C LEU A 305 22.58 20.17 -1.09
N PHE A 306 21.99 19.03 -1.44
CA PHE A 306 22.74 17.86 -1.91
C PHE A 306 23.19 17.99 -3.36
N ARG A 307 22.38 18.63 -4.21
CA ARG A 307 22.72 18.92 -5.61
C ARG A 307 22.33 20.36 -5.97
N PRO A 308 23.18 21.10 -6.71
CA PRO A 308 24.58 20.79 -7.01
C PRO A 308 25.45 20.73 -5.73
N PHE A 309 26.34 19.74 -5.64
CA PHE A 309 27.13 19.52 -4.43
C PHE A 309 28.30 20.52 -4.38
N SER A 310 28.23 21.49 -3.47
CA SER A 310 29.23 22.56 -3.42
C SER A 310 30.37 22.26 -2.44
N THR A 311 31.52 21.82 -2.96
CA THR A 311 32.77 21.66 -2.20
C THR A 311 33.18 22.92 -1.45
N LYS A 312 33.02 24.12 -2.04
CA LYS A 312 33.31 25.41 -1.40
C LYS A 312 32.60 25.53 -0.04
N HIS A 313 31.27 25.43 -0.05
CA HIS A 313 30.43 25.56 1.15
C HIS A 313 30.64 24.43 2.17
N LEU A 314 30.83 23.17 1.73
CA LEU A 314 31.13 22.06 2.65
C LEU A 314 32.43 22.32 3.42
N ILE A 315 33.50 22.72 2.74
CA ILE A 315 34.81 22.95 3.38
C ILE A 315 34.75 24.18 4.29
N SER A 316 33.95 25.19 3.96
CA SER A 316 33.71 26.34 4.84
C SER A 316 32.99 25.96 6.14
N ALA A 317 32.13 24.95 6.12
CA ALA A 317 31.43 24.45 7.29
C ALA A 317 32.28 23.48 8.16
N LEU A 318 33.42 23.00 7.64
CA LEU A 318 34.24 21.99 8.32
C LEU A 318 35.16 22.62 9.39
N PRO A 319 35.06 22.23 10.67
CA PRO A 319 36.00 22.70 11.69
C PRO A 319 37.43 22.22 11.42
N LYS A 320 38.41 23.09 11.66
CA LYS A 320 39.83 22.79 11.40
C LYS A 320 40.41 21.68 12.29
N SER A 321 39.76 21.40 13.42
CA SER A 321 40.18 20.41 14.43
C SER A 321 39.74 18.98 14.13
N VAL A 322 38.92 18.76 13.09
CA VAL A 322 38.34 17.46 12.79
C VAL A 322 39.43 16.43 12.46
N LYS A 323 39.37 15.29 13.13
CA LYS A 323 40.26 14.13 12.94
C LYS A 323 39.56 13.00 12.20
N SER A 324 38.26 12.80 12.43
CA SER A 324 37.49 11.72 11.82
C SER A 324 36.05 12.13 11.51
N ILE A 325 35.49 11.59 10.43
CA ILE A 325 34.18 11.91 9.88
C ILE A 325 33.43 10.60 9.56
N ALA A 326 32.21 10.44 10.08
CA ALA A 326 31.27 9.44 9.58
C ALA A 326 30.23 10.12 8.68
N VAL A 327 30.05 9.60 7.47
CA VAL A 327 29.02 10.05 6.54
C VAL A 327 27.89 9.03 6.53
N LEU A 328 26.67 9.50 6.78
CA LEU A 328 25.50 8.64 6.92
C LEU A 328 24.59 8.75 5.70
N ASP A 329 24.38 7.61 5.04
CA ASP A 329 23.48 7.49 3.91
C ASP A 329 22.24 6.70 4.30
N ARG A 330 21.07 7.28 4.01
CA ARG A 330 19.77 6.62 4.19
C ARG A 330 19.37 5.86 2.92
N THR A 331 20.30 5.14 2.32
CA THR A 331 20.10 4.35 1.09
C THR A 331 21.06 3.16 1.06
N LYS A 332 20.90 2.26 0.09
CA LYS A 332 21.85 1.19 -0.21
C LYS A 332 21.97 1.05 -1.73
N GLU A 333 23.20 1.15 -2.24
CA GLU A 333 23.52 0.83 -3.65
C GLU A 333 24.34 -0.47 -3.69
N PRO A 334 23.74 -1.65 -3.95
CA PRO A 334 24.47 -2.91 -3.95
C PRO A 334 25.62 -2.90 -4.98
N GLY A 335 26.83 -3.26 -4.53
CA GLY A 335 28.02 -3.35 -5.39
C GLY A 335 28.82 -2.05 -5.58
N THR A 336 28.37 -0.93 -4.99
CA THR A 336 29.13 0.34 -5.00
C THR A 336 30.36 0.29 -4.08
N SER A 337 31.34 1.15 -4.33
CA SER A 337 32.46 1.40 -3.41
C SER A 337 32.07 2.22 -2.17
N GLY A 338 30.94 2.91 -2.22
CA GLY A 338 30.31 3.59 -1.10
C GLY A 338 29.01 4.30 -1.50
N GLU A 339 28.18 4.67 -0.53
CA GLU A 339 26.92 5.34 -0.80
C GLU A 339 27.09 6.80 -1.29
N PRO A 340 26.06 7.40 -1.93
CA PRO A 340 26.21 8.67 -2.65
C PRO A 340 26.76 9.83 -1.83
N LEU A 341 26.22 10.10 -0.64
CA LEU A 341 26.66 11.23 0.18
C LEU A 341 28.09 11.01 0.69
N TYR A 342 28.42 9.77 1.08
CA TYR A 342 29.78 9.38 1.42
C TYR A 342 30.76 9.65 0.28
N LEU A 343 30.45 9.24 -0.95
CA LEU A 343 31.35 9.43 -2.10
C LEU A 343 31.58 10.91 -2.44
N ASP A 344 30.52 11.73 -2.47
CA ASP A 344 30.64 13.18 -2.75
C ASP A 344 31.45 13.91 -1.68
N THR A 345 31.23 13.52 -0.41
CA THR A 345 31.96 14.07 0.74
C THR A 345 33.43 13.69 0.69
N LEU A 346 33.72 12.41 0.46
CA LEU A 346 35.09 11.90 0.36
C LEU A 346 35.85 12.61 -0.76
N GLN A 347 35.23 12.74 -1.94
CA GLN A 347 35.81 13.46 -3.07
C GLN A 347 36.11 14.92 -2.71
N SER A 348 35.14 15.63 -2.13
CA SER A 348 35.28 17.05 -1.79
C SER A 348 36.38 17.31 -0.75
N ILE A 349 36.48 16.47 0.27
CA ILE A 349 37.52 16.57 1.30
C ILE A 349 38.89 16.24 0.72
N PHE A 350 38.96 15.19 -0.12
CA PHE A 350 40.20 14.82 -0.80
C PHE A 350 40.71 15.93 -1.74
N GLU A 351 39.82 16.53 -2.53
CA GLU A 351 40.14 17.67 -3.38
C GLU A 351 40.65 18.86 -2.56
N ALA A 352 39.98 19.19 -1.45
CA ALA A 352 40.39 20.29 -0.58
C ALA A 352 41.78 20.04 0.06
N TYR A 353 42.07 18.79 0.42
CA TYR A 353 43.38 18.39 0.92
C TYR A 353 44.47 18.50 -0.17
N GLN A 354 44.23 17.97 -1.37
CA GLN A 354 45.16 18.08 -2.52
C GLN A 354 45.45 19.54 -2.86
N ASN A 355 44.44 20.40 -2.80
CA ASN A 355 44.55 21.84 -3.05
C ASN A 355 45.05 22.63 -1.84
N LYS A 356 45.55 21.97 -0.78
CA LYS A 356 46.12 22.59 0.44
C LYS A 356 45.15 23.54 1.18
N LYS A 357 43.84 23.37 0.99
CA LYS A 357 42.80 24.06 1.78
C LYS A 357 42.60 23.39 3.15
N LEU A 358 42.96 22.11 3.27
CA LEU A 358 43.05 21.37 4.53
C LEU A 358 44.51 20.98 4.81
N SER A 359 44.95 21.13 6.06
CA SER A 359 46.32 20.77 6.48
C SER A 359 46.49 19.26 6.67
N THR A 360 45.43 18.58 7.07
CA THR A 360 45.40 17.14 7.37
C THR A 360 44.19 16.52 6.70
N PHE A 361 44.34 15.29 6.23
CA PHE A 361 43.23 14.51 5.72
C PHE A 361 42.59 13.75 6.89
N PRO A 362 41.35 14.08 7.30
CA PRO A 362 40.67 13.34 8.36
C PRO A 362 40.32 11.93 7.89
N GLU A 363 40.17 10.99 8.82
CA GLU A 363 39.62 9.68 8.50
C GLU A 363 38.15 9.81 8.12
N VAL A 364 37.75 9.38 6.92
CA VAL A 364 36.37 9.46 6.44
C VAL A 364 35.80 8.05 6.22
N ILE A 365 34.74 7.71 6.93
CA ILE A 365 34.05 6.41 6.86
C ILE A 365 32.58 6.59 6.45
N GLY A 366 32.03 5.63 5.71
CA GLY A 366 30.61 5.59 5.33
C GLY A 366 29.80 4.63 6.21
N GLY A 367 28.54 4.95 6.44
CA GLY A 367 27.60 4.10 7.17
C GLY A 367 26.17 4.23 6.66
N ARG A 368 25.39 3.15 6.77
CA ARG A 368 23.97 3.11 6.39
C ARG A 368 23.07 3.03 7.61
N TYR A 369 21.94 3.72 7.54
CA TYR A 369 20.93 3.72 8.60
C TYR A 369 19.52 3.86 8.01
N GLY A 370 18.50 3.58 8.83
CA GLY A 370 17.16 4.11 8.62
C GLY A 370 16.41 3.69 7.35
N LEU A 371 16.86 2.63 6.66
CA LEU A 371 16.20 2.09 5.47
C LEU A 371 14.77 1.68 5.81
N SER A 372 13.81 2.00 4.94
CA SER A 372 12.40 1.71 5.16
C SER A 372 11.87 2.12 6.56
N SER A 373 12.18 3.35 6.97
CA SER A 373 11.85 3.91 8.30
C SER A 373 12.34 3.08 9.49
N LYS A 374 13.40 2.27 9.34
CA LYS A 374 14.09 1.69 10.51
C LYS A 374 14.45 2.81 11.48
N GLU A 375 14.26 2.57 12.77
CA GLU A 375 14.51 3.59 13.79
C GLU A 375 15.97 4.06 13.78
N PHE A 376 16.16 5.31 14.18
CA PHE A 376 17.46 5.93 14.35
C PHE A 376 17.47 6.76 15.62
N THR A 377 17.98 6.15 16.69
CA THR A 377 17.87 6.67 18.07
C THR A 377 19.18 7.28 18.56
N PRO A 378 19.18 8.04 19.67
CA PRO A 378 20.41 8.55 20.29
C PRO A 378 21.46 7.47 20.62
N SER A 379 21.04 6.27 21.02
CA SER A 379 21.95 5.11 21.21
C SER A 379 22.71 4.75 19.94
N MET A 380 22.03 4.78 18.79
CA MET A 380 22.65 4.50 17.49
C MET A 380 23.65 5.59 17.11
N VAL A 381 23.34 6.86 17.39
CA VAL A 381 24.27 7.98 17.19
C VAL A 381 25.52 7.84 18.08
N ASN A 382 25.34 7.46 19.36
CA ASN A 382 26.47 7.19 20.25
C ASN A 382 27.37 6.07 19.69
N ALA A 383 26.81 4.95 19.25
CA ALA A 383 27.56 3.85 18.65
C ALA A 383 28.44 4.30 17.47
N ILE A 384 27.95 5.25 16.65
CA ILE A 384 28.72 5.82 15.54
C ILE A 384 29.92 6.64 16.05
N PHE A 385 29.72 7.49 17.06
CA PHE A 385 30.83 8.24 17.67
C PHE A 385 31.85 7.32 18.37
N GLN A 386 31.40 6.27 19.04
CA GLN A 386 32.31 5.27 19.62
C GLN A 386 33.11 4.55 18.53
N ASN A 387 32.48 4.22 17.41
CA ASN A 387 33.18 3.66 16.25
C ASN A 387 34.25 4.63 15.73
N LEU A 388 33.93 5.92 15.55
CA LEU A 388 34.88 6.96 15.11
C LEU A 388 36.07 7.17 16.07
N LYS A 389 35.90 6.88 17.36
CA LYS A 389 36.96 6.96 18.36
C LYS A 389 37.85 5.74 18.43
N SER A 390 37.41 4.62 17.89
CA SER A 390 38.18 3.39 17.93
C SER A 390 39.45 3.49 17.09
N GLU A 391 40.48 2.73 17.45
CA GLU A 391 41.74 2.70 16.68
C GLU A 391 41.56 2.18 15.25
N ASN A 392 40.54 1.33 15.03
CA ASN A 392 40.23 0.72 13.74
C ASN A 392 38.72 0.83 13.48
N PRO A 393 38.22 2.02 13.09
CA PRO A 393 36.79 2.22 12.87
C PRO A 393 36.26 1.29 11.79
N LYS A 394 35.13 0.64 12.08
CA LYS A 394 34.41 -0.17 11.10
C LYS A 394 33.92 0.75 9.97
N ARG A 395 34.26 0.37 8.74
CA ARG A 395 33.89 1.09 7.51
C ARG A 395 32.69 0.42 6.85
N ASN A 396 31.95 1.17 6.03
CA ASN A 396 30.75 0.70 5.34
C ASN A 396 29.77 0.02 6.30
N PHE A 397 29.67 0.54 7.52
CA PHE A 397 28.94 -0.08 8.61
C PHE A 397 27.42 0.04 8.39
N THR A 398 26.65 -0.71 9.16
CA THR A 398 25.21 -0.52 9.31
C THR A 398 24.89 -0.21 10.77
N VAL A 399 23.77 0.47 11.04
CA VAL A 399 23.29 0.70 12.41
C VAL A 399 21.77 0.53 12.45
N GLY A 400 21.26 -0.05 13.55
CA GLY A 400 19.83 -0.36 13.73
C GLY A 400 19.39 -1.74 13.24
N ILE A 401 20.34 -2.64 12.93
CA ILE A 401 20.08 -4.04 12.58
C ILE A 401 21.12 -4.96 13.23
N LYS A 402 20.83 -6.26 13.28
CA LYS A 402 21.79 -7.30 13.64
C LYS A 402 22.30 -8.01 12.39
N ASP A 403 23.46 -7.58 11.89
CA ASP A 403 24.13 -8.22 10.75
C ASP A 403 25.17 -9.23 11.23
N ASP A 404 24.76 -10.49 11.31
CA ASP A 404 25.58 -11.64 11.67
C ASP A 404 26.14 -12.39 10.46
N VAL A 405 25.98 -11.85 9.24
CA VAL A 405 26.48 -12.44 7.99
C VAL A 405 27.73 -11.70 7.52
N THR A 406 27.62 -10.37 7.35
CA THR A 406 28.75 -9.53 6.92
C THR A 406 29.41 -8.79 8.07
N HIS A 407 28.85 -8.89 9.28
CA HIS A 407 29.37 -8.27 10.51
C HIS A 407 29.59 -6.76 10.38
N LEU A 408 28.80 -6.08 9.55
CA LEU A 408 28.89 -4.64 9.31
C LEU A 408 28.13 -3.83 10.37
N SER A 409 27.19 -4.42 11.10
CA SER A 409 26.42 -3.71 12.12
C SER A 409 27.30 -3.24 13.29
N LEU A 410 27.04 -2.02 13.77
CA LEU A 410 27.62 -1.50 15.01
C LEU A 410 26.88 -2.07 16.23
N ASP A 411 27.60 -2.22 17.34
CA ASP A 411 27.00 -2.59 18.62
C ASP A 411 26.29 -1.39 19.25
N ILE A 412 25.07 -1.61 19.75
CA ILE A 412 24.18 -0.60 20.35
C ILE A 412 23.87 -0.94 21.83
N SER A 413 24.74 -1.68 22.49
CA SER A 413 24.56 -2.17 23.87
C SER A 413 24.39 -1.07 24.93
N GLU A 414 24.89 0.15 24.67
CA GLU A 414 24.69 1.29 25.57
C GLU A 414 23.36 2.01 25.28
N SER A 415 22.41 1.91 26.23
CA SER A 415 21.14 2.62 26.17
C SER A 415 21.31 4.10 26.57
N ILE A 416 20.98 5.00 25.65
CA ILE A 416 21.03 6.44 25.81
C ILE A 416 19.62 6.99 25.67
N ASN A 417 19.01 7.38 26.79
CA ASN A 417 17.75 8.10 26.77
C ASN A 417 17.98 9.60 26.97
N ILE A 418 17.56 10.38 25.98
CA ILE A 418 17.52 11.84 26.03
C ILE A 418 16.07 12.27 26.09
N ASN A 419 15.60 12.58 27.30
CA ASN A 419 14.30 13.20 27.51
C ASN A 419 14.47 14.66 27.92
N THR A 420 14.18 15.58 27.00
CA THR A 420 14.09 17.03 27.26
C THR A 420 12.65 17.53 27.30
N ASN A 421 11.69 16.62 27.17
CA ASN A 421 10.28 16.95 27.06
C ASN A 421 9.65 16.97 28.46
N LYS A 422 8.64 17.81 28.62
CA LYS A 422 7.86 17.93 29.86
C LYS A 422 6.99 16.69 30.10
N TYR A 423 6.45 16.13 29.03
CA TYR A 423 5.58 14.97 29.09
C TYR A 423 5.59 14.17 27.78
N GLN A 424 5.48 12.85 27.87
CA GLN A 424 5.45 11.93 26.74
C GLN A 424 4.36 10.86 26.94
N ALA A 425 3.58 10.59 25.90
CA ALA A 425 2.53 9.59 25.93
C ALA A 425 2.50 8.71 24.67
N ILE A 426 2.10 7.46 24.84
CA ILE A 426 1.87 6.52 23.74
C ILE A 426 0.42 6.03 23.78
N PHE A 427 -0.21 5.92 22.61
CA PHE A 427 -1.57 5.42 22.46
C PHE A 427 -1.61 4.24 21.51
N TYR A 428 -2.09 3.10 22.00
CA TYR A 428 -2.40 1.92 21.21
C TYR A 428 -3.89 1.96 20.89
N HIS A 429 -4.23 2.25 19.64
CA HIS A 429 -5.61 2.55 19.24
C HIS A 429 -5.97 1.96 17.87
N GLU A 430 -7.25 1.74 17.65
CA GLU A 430 -7.81 1.32 16.36
C GLU A 430 -7.51 2.38 15.30
N LYS A 431 -7.41 1.96 14.03
CA LYS A 431 -6.90 2.83 12.96
C LYS A 431 -7.79 4.02 12.69
N GLU A 432 -9.08 3.80 12.84
CA GLU A 432 -10.18 4.75 12.70
C GLU A 432 -10.06 5.91 13.69
N ALA A 433 -9.38 5.73 14.83
CA ALA A 433 -9.20 6.73 15.88
C ALA A 433 -7.97 7.64 15.66
N THR A 434 -7.25 7.51 14.53
CA THR A 434 -6.11 8.39 14.19
C THR A 434 -6.52 9.88 14.12
N PRO A 435 -7.67 10.28 13.51
CA PRO A 435 -8.12 11.66 13.55
C PRO A 435 -8.37 12.19 14.97
N ASP A 436 -8.90 11.33 15.87
CA ASP A 436 -9.16 11.71 17.26
C ASP A 436 -7.86 12.00 18.02
N PHE A 437 -6.79 11.22 17.75
CA PHE A 437 -5.45 11.50 18.27
C PHE A 437 -4.94 12.87 17.81
N VAL A 438 -5.10 13.20 16.51
CA VAL A 438 -4.69 14.50 15.96
C VAL A 438 -5.46 15.65 16.60
N ASN A 439 -6.76 15.47 16.86
CA ASN A 439 -7.57 16.47 17.54
C ASN A 439 -7.13 16.66 19.00
N ALA A 440 -6.86 15.57 19.72
CA ALA A 440 -6.32 15.63 21.08
C ALA A 440 -4.97 16.36 21.12
N LEU A 441 -4.08 16.06 20.18
CA LEU A 441 -2.80 16.75 20.01
C LEU A 441 -2.99 18.26 19.79
N LYS A 442 -3.93 18.65 18.92
CA LYS A 442 -4.24 20.07 18.65
C LYS A 442 -4.80 20.80 19.87
N LEU A 443 -5.67 20.15 20.65
CA LEU A 443 -6.21 20.72 21.89
C LEU A 443 -5.11 20.97 22.93
N VAL A 444 -4.20 20.01 23.11
CA VAL A 444 -3.05 20.16 24.01
C VAL A 444 -2.12 21.29 23.55
N GLY A 445 -1.82 21.37 22.26
CA GLY A 445 -0.94 22.40 21.70
C GLY A 445 -1.58 23.78 21.53
N ALA A 446 -2.88 23.94 21.80
CA ALA A 446 -3.56 25.24 21.74
C ALA A 446 -3.22 26.16 22.93
N LYS A 447 -2.62 25.61 23.99
CA LYS A 447 -2.17 26.38 25.16
C LYS A 447 -0.91 27.18 24.84
N ASP A 448 -0.89 28.45 25.23
CA ASP A 448 0.27 29.32 25.05
C ASP A 448 1.55 28.71 25.64
N ASN A 449 2.67 28.88 24.93
CA ASN A 449 3.99 28.34 25.28
C ASN A 449 4.04 26.81 25.44
N THR A 450 3.12 26.08 24.79
CA THR A 450 3.13 24.61 24.75
C THR A 450 3.45 24.13 23.34
N PHE A 451 4.51 23.35 23.19
CA PHE A 451 4.90 22.72 21.93
C PHE A 451 4.56 21.25 21.97
N VAL A 452 3.98 20.73 20.89
CA VAL A 452 3.59 19.34 20.76
C VAL A 452 4.21 18.71 19.52
N GLN A 453 4.57 17.44 19.64
CA GLN A 453 4.97 16.60 18.52
C GLN A 453 4.11 15.33 18.53
N GLY A 454 3.53 15.01 17.38
CA GLY A 454 2.73 13.81 17.16
C GLY A 454 3.34 12.94 16.06
N TYR A 455 3.42 11.63 16.28
CA TYR A 455 3.80 10.67 15.24
C TYR A 455 3.00 9.37 15.39
N THR A 456 2.39 8.91 14.31
CA THR A 456 1.63 7.65 14.31
C THR A 456 2.37 6.59 13.52
N GLN A 457 2.79 5.52 14.21
CA GLN A 457 3.23 4.28 13.57
C GLN A 457 2.01 3.58 12.98
N ILE A 458 1.92 3.62 11.64
CA ILE A 458 0.85 2.93 10.94
C ILE A 458 1.20 1.47 10.72
N ASN A 459 0.21 0.60 10.89
CA ASN A 459 0.32 -0.78 10.42
C ASN A 459 -0.21 -0.86 8.99
N TYR A 460 0.55 -1.42 8.05
CA TYR A 460 0.15 -1.48 6.64
C TYR A 460 -0.89 -2.58 6.34
N LYS A 461 -1.11 -3.54 7.25
CA LYS A 461 -2.20 -4.53 7.15
C LYS A 461 -3.55 -3.82 7.22
N LYS A 462 -4.65 -4.36 6.67
CA LYS A 462 -5.94 -3.64 6.69
C LYS A 462 -6.85 -4.03 7.85
N SER A 463 -6.80 -5.28 8.32
CA SER A 463 -7.57 -5.75 9.49
C SER A 463 -6.67 -6.26 10.60
N ASN A 464 -7.26 -6.55 11.77
CA ASN A 464 -6.58 -7.11 12.95
C ASN A 464 -5.27 -6.41 13.29
N SER A 465 -5.26 -5.09 13.14
CA SER A 465 -4.10 -4.26 13.34
C SER A 465 -4.52 -2.92 13.92
N TYR A 466 -3.64 -2.34 14.70
CA TYR A 466 -3.82 -1.06 15.37
C TYR A 466 -2.70 -0.10 14.97
N ASN A 467 -2.90 1.16 15.27
CA ASN A 467 -1.87 2.19 15.15
C ASN A 467 -1.30 2.50 16.54
N ILE A 468 -0.03 2.92 16.55
CA ILE A 468 0.65 3.37 17.78
C ILE A 468 1.00 4.84 17.61
N SER A 469 0.31 5.71 18.35
CA SER A 469 0.53 7.15 18.29
C SER A 469 1.39 7.64 19.45
N HIS A 470 2.39 8.46 19.13
CA HIS A 470 3.40 9.01 20.03
C HIS A 470 3.17 10.51 20.18
N LEU A 471 2.99 10.97 21.40
CA LEU A 471 2.78 12.36 21.77
C LEU A 471 3.94 12.83 22.65
N ARG A 472 4.57 13.94 22.28
CA ARG A 472 5.50 14.67 23.16
C ARG A 472 4.98 16.08 23.39
N ILE A 473 5.20 16.57 24.61
CA ILE A 473 4.84 17.92 25.04
C ILE A 473 6.08 18.55 25.67
N GLY A 474 6.38 19.79 25.28
CA GLY A 474 7.54 20.52 25.75
C GLY A 474 7.25 22.01 25.86
N ASP A 475 8.13 22.71 26.59
CA ASP A 475 8.07 24.17 26.73
C ASP A 475 8.91 24.89 25.64
N ALA A 476 9.48 24.12 24.71
CA ALA A 476 10.26 24.57 23.55
C ALA A 476 9.99 23.65 22.34
N PRO A 477 10.28 24.10 21.09
CA PRO A 477 10.09 23.30 19.89
C PRO A 477 10.74 21.91 20.00
N ILE A 478 9.97 20.87 19.63
CA ILE A 478 10.37 19.47 19.79
C ILE A 478 10.93 18.94 18.47
N LYS A 479 12.15 18.39 18.53
CA LYS A 479 12.93 17.91 17.39
C LYS A 479 13.46 16.49 17.65
N SER A 480 12.53 15.56 17.88
CA SER A 480 12.85 14.17 18.24
C SER A 480 12.27 13.18 17.22
N PRO A 481 12.87 13.03 16.02
CA PRO A 481 12.34 12.17 14.97
C PRO A 481 12.67 10.68 15.21
N TYR A 482 12.37 10.19 16.41
CA TYR A 482 12.48 8.80 16.84
C TYR A 482 11.31 8.46 17.79
N LEU A 483 11.06 7.18 18.03
CA LEU A 483 9.94 6.72 18.88
C LEU A 483 10.17 7.00 20.37
N ILE A 484 9.08 6.97 21.16
CA ILE A 484 9.15 7.07 22.62
C ILE A 484 9.46 5.69 23.20
N GLU A 485 10.52 5.61 24.01
CA GLU A 485 10.93 4.40 24.75
C GLU A 485 10.73 4.51 26.26
N ASP A 486 10.52 5.71 26.82
CA ASP A 486 10.19 5.93 28.24
C ASP A 486 9.03 6.93 28.38
N ALA A 487 7.81 6.45 28.16
CA ALA A 487 6.59 7.23 28.24
C ALA A 487 6.15 7.48 29.69
N ASP A 488 5.62 8.68 29.95
CA ASP A 488 4.95 9.02 31.22
C ASP A 488 3.57 8.36 31.33
N PHE A 489 2.93 8.16 30.18
CA PHE A 489 1.60 7.58 30.07
C PHE A 489 1.46 6.69 28.84
N ILE A 490 0.77 5.56 29.01
CA ILE A 490 0.33 4.74 27.90
C ILE A 490 -1.18 4.52 28.01
N GLY A 491 -1.89 4.76 26.91
CA GLY A 491 -3.30 4.43 26.76
C GLY A 491 -3.48 3.24 25.82
N CYS A 492 -4.26 2.26 26.22
CA CYS A 492 -4.69 1.14 25.38
C CYS A 492 -6.21 1.20 25.15
N GLN A 493 -6.64 1.45 23.91
CA GLN A 493 -8.06 1.55 23.55
C GLN A 493 -8.77 0.19 23.62
N ASN A 494 -8.01 -0.91 23.68
CA ASN A 494 -8.53 -2.25 23.86
C ASN A 494 -7.60 -3.07 24.77
N ALA A 495 -8.18 -3.78 25.74
CA ALA A 495 -7.45 -4.69 26.63
C ALA A 495 -6.61 -5.73 25.89
N HIS A 496 -7.01 -6.17 24.70
CA HIS A 496 -6.23 -7.13 23.92
C HIS A 496 -4.83 -6.60 23.55
N PHE A 497 -4.66 -5.29 23.42
CA PHE A 497 -3.36 -4.70 23.08
C PHE A 497 -2.31 -4.94 24.17
N THR A 498 -2.71 -5.16 25.43
CA THR A 498 -1.80 -5.45 26.55
C THR A 498 -1.11 -6.82 26.47
N LYS A 499 -1.44 -7.64 25.46
CA LYS A 499 -0.65 -8.82 25.09
C LYS A 499 0.71 -8.47 24.49
N ASN A 500 0.92 -7.22 24.08
CA ASN A 500 2.19 -6.75 23.58
C ASN A 500 3.07 -6.28 24.76
N ASP A 501 4.11 -7.05 25.08
CA ASP A 501 5.00 -6.78 26.22
C ASP A 501 5.72 -5.42 26.10
N THR A 502 5.90 -4.90 24.88
CA THR A 502 6.54 -3.60 24.64
C THR A 502 5.82 -2.44 25.34
N ILE A 503 4.52 -2.56 25.63
CA ILE A 503 3.76 -1.58 26.42
C ILE A 503 4.42 -1.36 27.78
N PHE A 504 4.73 -2.44 28.50
CA PHE A 504 5.28 -2.35 29.85
C PHE A 504 6.77 -1.98 29.84
N HIS A 505 7.49 -2.36 28.78
CA HIS A 505 8.87 -1.94 28.58
C HIS A 505 8.99 -0.44 28.29
N ASN A 506 8.09 0.12 27.47
CA ASN A 506 8.12 1.52 27.06
C ASN A 506 7.56 2.50 28.11
N LEU A 507 7.00 2.02 29.21
CA LEU A 507 6.52 2.87 30.30
C LEU A 507 7.63 3.10 31.33
N LYS A 508 7.83 4.35 31.74
CA LYS A 508 8.80 4.68 32.79
C LYS A 508 8.39 4.10 34.16
N PRO A 509 9.32 3.94 35.12
CA PRO A 509 8.96 3.68 36.51
C PRO A 509 7.99 4.74 37.05
N GLU A 510 6.98 4.32 37.80
CA GLU A 510 5.86 5.14 38.30
C GLU A 510 4.96 5.76 37.21
N GLY A 511 5.15 5.36 35.94
CA GLY A 511 4.31 5.78 34.83
C GLY A 511 2.85 5.30 34.94
N THR A 512 1.97 5.88 34.14
CA THR A 512 0.53 5.57 34.15
C THR A 512 0.14 4.72 32.96
N LEU A 513 -0.60 3.63 33.19
CA LEU A 513 -1.20 2.80 32.14
C LEU A 513 -2.73 2.84 32.27
N LEU A 514 -3.42 3.33 31.24
CA LEU A 514 -4.88 3.33 31.15
C LEU A 514 -5.34 2.31 30.11
N VAL A 515 -6.25 1.41 30.47
CA VAL A 515 -6.76 0.37 29.57
C VAL A 515 -8.27 0.42 29.48
N ASN A 516 -8.80 0.52 28.26
CA ASN A 516 -10.23 0.39 28.03
C ASN A 516 -10.65 -1.10 28.08
N THR A 517 -11.55 -1.43 29.00
CA THR A 517 -12.06 -2.79 29.22
C THR A 517 -13.39 -2.76 29.97
N SER A 518 -14.29 -3.70 29.66
CA SER A 518 -15.50 -3.96 30.45
C SER A 518 -15.24 -4.90 31.63
N GLN A 519 -14.02 -5.42 31.79
CA GLN A 519 -13.65 -6.31 32.88
C GLN A 519 -13.53 -5.56 34.21
N THR A 520 -13.87 -6.24 35.31
CA THR A 520 -13.58 -5.72 36.66
C THR A 520 -12.08 -5.66 36.92
N SER A 521 -11.65 -4.80 37.85
CA SER A 521 -10.25 -4.68 38.28
C SER A 521 -9.57 -6.04 38.51
N LYS A 522 -10.23 -6.92 39.26
CA LYS A 522 -9.68 -8.25 39.59
C LYS A 522 -9.57 -9.15 38.36
N ALA A 523 -10.58 -9.16 37.50
CA ALA A 523 -10.59 -9.98 36.29
C ALA A 523 -9.51 -9.51 35.30
N PHE A 524 -9.37 -8.19 35.12
CA PHE A 524 -8.33 -7.63 34.25
C PHE A 524 -6.93 -7.92 34.77
N TRP A 525 -6.66 -7.72 36.07
CA TRP A 525 -5.36 -8.05 36.65
C TRP A 525 -4.98 -9.53 36.44
N GLN A 526 -5.94 -10.44 36.63
CA GLN A 526 -5.75 -11.88 36.41
C GLN A 526 -5.58 -12.27 34.93
N SER A 527 -6.02 -11.42 34.00
CA SER A 527 -5.85 -11.66 32.56
C SER A 527 -4.42 -11.39 32.06
N LEU A 528 -3.64 -10.60 32.81
CA LEU A 528 -2.25 -10.29 32.46
C LEU A 528 -1.32 -11.47 32.79
N SER A 529 -0.35 -11.72 31.92
CA SER A 529 0.69 -12.72 32.14
C SER A 529 1.50 -12.44 33.42
N ALA A 530 2.07 -13.48 34.03
CA ALA A 530 2.91 -13.33 35.22
C ALA A 530 4.08 -12.36 35.01
N GLU A 531 4.74 -12.41 33.85
CA GLU A 531 5.86 -11.50 33.51
C GLU A 531 5.42 -10.03 33.50
N ASN A 532 4.29 -9.72 32.85
CA ASN A 532 3.72 -8.38 32.86
C ASN A 532 3.26 -7.93 34.25
N GLN A 533 2.69 -8.82 35.07
CA GLN A 533 2.35 -8.51 36.48
C GLN A 533 3.60 -8.16 37.30
N GLU A 534 4.68 -8.96 37.16
CA GLU A 534 5.96 -8.70 37.81
C GLU A 534 6.57 -7.37 37.37
N LEU A 535 6.50 -7.06 36.07
CA LEU A 535 7.03 -5.81 35.52
C LEU A 535 6.24 -4.59 36.02
N ILE A 536 4.91 -4.69 36.10
CA ILE A 536 4.03 -3.66 36.69
C ILE A 536 4.40 -3.37 38.14
N ILE A 537 4.59 -4.41 38.95
CA ILE A 537 4.97 -4.27 40.36
C ILE A 537 6.38 -3.68 40.48
N LYS A 538 7.35 -4.21 39.71
CA LYS A 538 8.75 -3.78 39.74
C LYS A 538 8.92 -2.32 39.35
N LYS A 539 8.22 -1.88 38.30
CA LYS A 539 8.23 -0.48 37.85
C LYS A 539 7.26 0.42 38.62
N GLN A 540 6.49 -0.12 39.58
CA GLN A 540 5.47 0.63 40.33
C GLN A 540 4.46 1.34 39.41
N ILE A 541 4.02 0.66 38.35
CA ILE A 541 3.12 1.25 37.35
C ILE A 541 1.76 1.59 37.97
N ASN A 542 1.28 2.80 37.72
CA ASN A 542 -0.06 3.23 38.08
C ASN A 542 -1.06 2.70 37.03
N LEU A 543 -1.63 1.52 37.31
CA LEU A 543 -2.56 0.83 36.41
C LEU A 543 -4.02 1.25 36.65
N PHE A 544 -4.68 1.70 35.59
CA PHE A 544 -6.07 2.12 35.58
C PHE A 544 -6.86 1.44 34.46
N ILE A 545 -8.16 1.27 34.69
CA ILE A 545 -9.12 0.80 33.70
C ILE A 545 -10.27 1.81 33.53
N VAL A 546 -10.87 1.80 32.34
CA VAL A 546 -12.06 2.58 32.01
C VAL A 546 -12.97 1.74 31.11
N ASN A 547 -14.28 1.96 31.19
CA ASN A 547 -15.25 1.36 30.28
C ASN A 547 -15.85 2.45 29.37
N ILE A 548 -15.33 2.54 28.14
CA ILE A 548 -15.76 3.58 27.19
C ILE A 548 -17.21 3.41 26.74
N ASP A 549 -17.69 2.17 26.62
CA ASP A 549 -19.07 1.94 26.19
C ASP A 549 -20.07 2.45 27.23
N GLU A 550 -19.71 2.35 28.51
CA GLU A 550 -20.47 2.91 29.61
C GLU A 550 -20.41 4.45 29.62
N LEU A 551 -19.26 5.06 29.35
CA LEU A 551 -19.14 6.51 29.19
C LEU A 551 -20.03 7.03 28.05
N LYS A 552 -20.04 6.35 26.91
CA LYS A 552 -20.88 6.69 25.75
C LYS A 552 -22.36 6.58 26.08
N ALA A 553 -22.76 5.50 26.77
CA ALA A 553 -24.15 5.30 27.18
C ALA A 553 -24.65 6.39 28.15
N ASN A 554 -23.77 6.92 29.00
CA ASN A 554 -24.10 7.98 29.97
C ASN A 554 -23.93 9.40 29.41
N GLN A 555 -23.51 9.57 28.14
CA GLN A 555 -23.26 10.87 27.50
C GLN A 555 -22.33 11.77 28.32
N THR A 556 -21.32 11.16 28.96
CA THR A 556 -20.43 11.86 29.90
C THR A 556 -19.57 12.94 29.23
N LEU A 557 -19.32 12.82 27.92
CA LEU A 557 -18.65 13.84 27.11
C LEU A 557 -19.65 14.50 26.16
N LYS A 558 -19.73 15.83 26.19
CA LYS A 558 -20.54 16.58 25.20
C LYS A 558 -19.95 16.41 23.79
N PRO A 559 -20.76 16.52 22.72
CA PRO A 559 -20.26 16.44 21.35
C PRO A 559 -19.22 17.54 21.08
N ASN A 560 -17.95 17.19 21.18
CA ASN A 560 -16.78 17.95 20.76
C ASN A 560 -15.93 17.02 19.88
N ASP A 561 -14.96 17.55 19.13
CA ASP A 561 -14.08 16.78 18.24
C ASP A 561 -13.07 15.85 18.97
N LEU A 562 -13.37 15.42 20.20
CA LEU A 562 -12.53 14.61 21.06
C LEU A 562 -13.27 13.32 21.46
N SER A 563 -12.68 12.15 21.21
CA SER A 563 -13.24 10.87 21.69
C SER A 563 -13.12 10.73 23.21
N GLU A 564 -13.99 9.92 23.84
CA GLU A 564 -13.93 9.64 25.28
C GLU A 564 -12.57 9.06 25.71
N PHE A 565 -11.97 8.19 24.87
CA PHE A 565 -10.68 7.56 25.17
C PHE A 565 -9.55 8.58 25.35
N PHE A 566 -9.37 9.46 24.37
CA PHE A 566 -8.36 10.53 24.44
C PHE A 566 -8.74 11.58 25.49
N GLY A 567 -10.04 11.79 25.76
CA GLY A 567 -10.54 12.61 26.85
C GLY A 567 -10.08 12.14 28.23
N CYS A 568 -10.03 10.82 28.47
CA CYS A 568 -9.55 10.27 29.73
C CYS A 568 -8.10 10.66 30.05
N LEU A 569 -7.21 10.78 29.05
CA LEU A 569 -5.85 11.33 29.27
C LEU A 569 -5.93 12.74 29.87
N LEU A 570 -6.70 13.62 29.22
CA LEU A 570 -6.81 15.03 29.63
C LEU A 570 -7.44 15.15 31.02
N ALA A 571 -8.41 14.30 31.33
CA ALA A 571 -9.01 14.21 32.66
C ALA A 571 -8.00 13.81 33.76
N MET A 572 -7.11 12.86 33.45
CA MET A 572 -6.05 12.40 34.37
C MET A 572 -4.88 13.38 34.49
N LYS A 573 -4.70 14.28 33.51
CA LYS A 573 -3.61 15.26 33.44
C LYS A 573 -4.12 16.68 33.24
N LYS A 574 -4.84 17.16 34.26
CA LYS A 574 -5.45 18.50 34.34
C LYS A 574 -4.45 19.65 34.14
N ASP A 575 -3.17 19.41 34.37
CA ASP A 575 -2.09 20.38 34.16
C ASP A 575 -1.75 20.61 32.68
N LEU A 576 -2.03 19.62 31.82
CA LEU A 576 -1.83 19.70 30.37
C LEU A 576 -2.97 20.47 29.70
N TYR A 577 -4.21 20.12 30.04
CA TYR A 577 -5.43 20.77 29.54
C TYR A 577 -6.53 20.64 30.60
N TYR A 578 -7.28 21.71 30.84
CA TYR A 578 -8.43 21.70 31.75
C TYR A 578 -9.64 22.34 31.07
N ASP A 579 -10.70 21.56 30.94
CA ASP A 579 -12.03 21.98 30.52
C ASP A 579 -13.04 21.25 31.41
N ASP A 580 -14.09 21.94 31.83
CA ASP A 580 -15.19 21.35 32.60
C ASP A 580 -15.81 20.15 31.86
N ASN A 581 -15.75 20.12 30.51
CA ASN A 581 -16.25 19.01 29.71
C ASN A 581 -15.47 17.69 29.87
N VAL A 582 -14.19 17.71 30.28
CA VAL A 582 -13.39 16.49 30.49
C VAL A 582 -13.22 16.14 31.97
N ALA A 583 -13.60 17.04 32.89
CA ALA A 583 -13.41 16.85 34.32
C ALA A 583 -14.19 15.65 34.88
N ASP A 584 -15.42 15.45 34.39
CA ASP A 584 -16.34 14.40 34.85
C ASP A 584 -15.88 12.98 34.44
N LEU A 585 -15.03 12.87 33.41
CA LEU A 585 -14.47 11.58 32.97
C LEU A 585 -13.61 10.91 34.05
N GLY A 586 -13.02 11.70 34.96
CA GLY A 586 -12.17 11.20 36.04
C GLY A 586 -12.90 10.26 37.00
N GLU A 587 -14.22 10.40 37.16
CA GLU A 587 -15.03 9.57 38.06
C GLU A 587 -15.22 8.13 37.55
N TRP A 588 -14.97 7.90 36.26
CA TRP A 588 -15.15 6.62 35.58
C TRP A 588 -13.84 5.87 35.35
N ILE A 589 -12.72 6.39 35.90
CA ILE A 589 -11.40 5.80 35.78
C ILE A 589 -11.06 5.13 37.12
N TYR A 590 -10.91 3.80 37.08
CA TYR A 590 -10.72 2.99 38.28
C TYR A 590 -9.28 2.49 38.37
N LYS A 591 -8.66 2.67 39.54
CA LYS A 591 -7.34 2.08 39.81
C LYS A 591 -7.46 0.57 39.97
N VAL A 592 -6.59 -0.18 39.32
CA VAL A 592 -6.56 -1.64 39.41
C VAL A 592 -5.91 -2.07 40.74
N ASP A 593 -6.61 -2.94 41.47
CA ASP A 593 -6.08 -3.62 42.64
C ASP A 593 -5.06 -4.70 42.22
N ILE A 594 -3.80 -4.45 42.58
CA ILE A 594 -2.64 -5.32 42.27
C ILE A 594 -2.22 -6.21 43.46
N ALA A 595 -2.99 -6.23 44.57
CA ALA A 595 -2.59 -6.89 45.81
C ALA A 595 -2.60 -8.44 45.73
N SER A 596 -3.30 -9.02 44.76
CA SER A 596 -3.37 -10.48 44.58
C SER A 596 -2.35 -10.97 43.55
N THR A 597 -1.34 -11.74 43.96
CA THR A 597 -0.46 -12.46 43.02
C THR A 597 -1.21 -13.66 42.44
N SER A 598 -1.34 -13.74 41.13
CA SER A 598 -1.95 -14.88 40.46
C SER A 598 -0.96 -16.05 40.37
N LYS A 599 -1.45 -17.30 40.49
CA LYS A 599 -0.69 -18.49 40.10
C LYS A 599 -0.51 -18.48 38.59
N LYS A 600 0.68 -18.85 38.09
CA LYS A 600 1.02 -19.06 36.67
C LYS A 600 -0.19 -19.53 35.86
N VAL A 601 -0.79 -18.62 35.10
CA VAL A 601 -1.68 -18.98 34.00
C VAL A 601 -0.76 -19.22 32.81
N SER A 602 -0.54 -20.48 32.44
CA SER A 602 0.10 -20.81 31.18
C SER A 602 -0.81 -20.34 30.06
N SER A 603 -0.33 -19.43 29.22
CA SER A 603 -0.99 -19.11 27.95
C SER A 603 -1.08 -20.38 27.09
N ASN A 604 -2.24 -20.56 26.46
CA ASN A 604 -2.57 -21.71 25.63
C ASN A 604 -1.54 -21.90 24.50
N GLU A 605 -1.13 -23.16 24.33
CA GLU A 605 -0.26 -23.72 23.28
C GLU A 605 0.88 -22.80 22.84
N ALA A 606 1.90 -22.68 23.71
CA ALA A 606 3.20 -22.22 23.25
C ALA A 606 3.65 -23.10 22.08
N PHE A 607 3.83 -22.50 20.90
CA PHE A 607 4.58 -23.15 19.84
C PHE A 607 5.89 -23.68 20.41
N ASP A 608 6.38 -24.79 19.86
CA ASP A 608 7.66 -25.30 20.33
C ASP A 608 8.77 -24.26 20.17
N LYS A 609 9.84 -24.45 20.93
CA LYS A 609 10.98 -23.53 20.94
C LYS A 609 11.57 -23.33 19.53
N THR A 610 11.61 -24.38 18.71
CA THR A 610 12.15 -24.34 17.35
C THR A 610 11.34 -23.42 16.44
N PHE A 611 10.00 -23.47 16.51
CA PHE A 611 9.14 -22.59 15.74
C PHE A 611 9.27 -21.13 16.20
N ASN A 612 9.33 -20.87 17.51
CA ASN A 612 9.50 -19.52 18.05
C ASN A 612 10.83 -18.88 17.64
N GLU A 613 11.87 -19.70 17.43
CA GLU A 613 13.18 -19.25 16.93
C GLU A 613 13.24 -19.13 15.40
N SER A 614 12.27 -19.70 14.67
CA SER A 614 12.18 -19.55 13.21
C SER A 614 11.82 -18.12 12.79
N LEU A 615 12.11 -17.77 11.53
CA LEU A 615 11.75 -16.47 10.95
C LEU A 615 10.25 -16.17 11.12
N LEU A 616 9.38 -17.13 10.79
CA LEU A 616 7.93 -16.96 10.89
C LEU A 616 7.48 -16.76 12.34
N GLY A 617 7.98 -17.56 13.28
CA GLY A 617 7.63 -17.45 14.70
C GLY A 617 8.05 -16.11 15.32
N GLN A 618 9.24 -15.62 14.98
CA GLN A 618 9.72 -14.30 15.45
C GLN A 618 8.89 -13.15 14.87
N LEU A 619 8.53 -13.21 13.58
CA LEU A 619 7.66 -12.21 12.97
C LEU A 619 6.24 -12.23 13.55
N LEU A 620 5.67 -13.41 13.79
CA LEU A 620 4.35 -13.57 14.45
C LEU A 620 4.36 -13.03 15.88
N SER A 621 5.51 -13.10 16.56
CA SER A 621 5.71 -12.57 17.91
C SER A 621 5.97 -11.06 17.94
N GLY A 622 5.94 -10.37 16.80
CA GLY A 622 6.20 -8.93 16.70
C GLY A 622 7.66 -8.52 16.91
N LYS A 623 8.61 -9.46 16.87
CA LYS A 623 10.04 -9.23 17.12
C LYS A 623 10.83 -8.95 15.84
N GLY A 624 10.20 -8.31 14.86
CA GLY A 624 10.77 -8.11 13.52
C GLY A 624 12.11 -7.37 13.51
N ASP A 625 12.29 -6.41 14.43
CA ASP A 625 13.53 -5.64 14.57
C ASP A 625 14.70 -6.44 15.15
N ASP A 626 14.42 -7.53 15.90
CA ASP A 626 15.43 -8.36 16.55
C ASP A 626 15.99 -9.46 15.64
N ILE A 627 15.32 -9.72 14.50
CA ILE A 627 15.66 -10.81 13.59
C ILE A 627 17.00 -10.51 12.91
N PRO A 628 18.01 -11.40 13.02
CA PRO A 628 19.29 -11.22 12.36
C PRO A 628 19.19 -11.41 10.84
N VAL A 629 20.15 -10.82 10.11
CA VAL A 629 20.24 -10.92 8.64
C VAL A 629 20.30 -12.37 8.16
N SER A 630 20.99 -13.26 8.89
CA SER A 630 21.12 -14.68 8.52
C SER A 630 19.81 -15.46 8.42
N LEU A 631 18.73 -14.99 9.06
CA LEU A 631 17.42 -15.62 9.01
C LEU A 631 16.53 -15.10 7.87
N MET A 632 16.91 -14.00 7.22
CA MET A 632 16.13 -13.42 6.12
C MET A 632 16.45 -14.11 4.79
N PRO A 633 15.45 -14.41 3.94
CA PRO A 633 15.70 -14.93 2.60
C PRO A 633 16.38 -13.84 1.74
N ALA A 634 17.52 -14.18 1.12
CA ALA A 634 18.33 -13.22 0.37
C ALA A 634 17.60 -12.59 -0.84
N ASP A 635 16.64 -13.31 -1.41
CA ASP A 635 15.82 -12.91 -2.57
C ASP A 635 14.41 -12.45 -2.19
N GLY A 636 14.07 -12.46 -0.89
CA GLY A 636 12.71 -12.13 -0.43
C GLY A 636 11.67 -13.24 -0.65
N THR A 637 12.08 -14.49 -0.91
CA THR A 637 11.13 -15.61 -1.08
C THR A 637 10.64 -16.14 0.27
N TYR A 638 9.32 -16.14 0.48
CA TYR A 638 8.68 -16.63 1.71
C TYR A 638 7.80 -17.87 1.47
N PRO A 639 7.65 -18.76 2.48
CA PRO A 639 6.75 -19.90 2.39
C PRO A 639 5.28 -19.48 2.35
N THR A 640 4.46 -20.31 1.70
CA THR A 640 3.00 -20.22 1.69
C THR A 640 2.36 -21.03 2.83
N ASP A 641 1.03 -21.00 2.94
CA ASP A 641 0.20 -21.68 3.95
C ASP A 641 0.47 -21.22 5.38
N THR A 642 0.75 -19.93 5.55
CA THR A 642 1.08 -19.32 6.84
C THR A 642 -0.12 -18.65 7.52
N SER A 643 -1.21 -18.36 6.79
CA SER A 643 -2.44 -17.78 7.36
C SER A 643 -3.15 -18.66 8.39
N ARG A 644 -2.85 -19.97 8.44
CA ARG A 644 -3.31 -20.87 9.52
C ARG A 644 -2.79 -20.47 10.91
N PHE A 645 -1.71 -19.69 10.97
CA PHE A 645 -1.15 -19.13 12.20
C PHE A 645 -1.70 -17.75 12.53
N ASN A 646 -2.70 -17.26 11.78
CA ASN A 646 -3.35 -16.01 12.12
C ASN A 646 -3.95 -16.06 13.53
N PRO A 647 -3.91 -14.94 14.27
CA PRO A 647 -4.58 -14.85 15.56
C PRO A 647 -6.07 -15.21 15.47
N VAL A 648 -6.55 -15.89 16.51
CA VAL A 648 -7.97 -16.21 16.70
C VAL A 648 -8.81 -14.92 16.64
N GLN A 649 -9.84 -14.93 15.79
CA GLN A 649 -10.81 -13.87 15.67
C GLN A 649 -11.83 -13.96 16.81
N ASN A 650 -11.84 -12.97 17.71
CA ASN A 650 -12.79 -12.93 18.83
C ASN A 650 -14.10 -12.24 18.41
N ASN A 651 -14.95 -12.93 17.66
CA ASN A 651 -16.24 -12.40 17.25
C ASN A 651 -17.35 -12.81 18.22
N SER A 652 -18.20 -11.84 18.59
CA SER A 652 -19.36 -12.11 19.46
C SER A 652 -20.44 -12.98 18.80
N TYR A 653 -20.38 -13.14 17.47
CA TYR A 653 -21.36 -13.86 16.68
C TYR A 653 -20.71 -14.79 15.66
N LEU A 654 -21.32 -15.96 15.46
CA LEU A 654 -21.00 -16.86 14.35
C LEU A 654 -22.27 -17.23 13.57
N PRO A 655 -22.14 -17.52 12.26
CA PRO A 655 -23.23 -18.13 11.49
C PRO A 655 -23.57 -19.51 12.07
N ASN A 656 -24.82 -19.69 12.48
CA ASN A 656 -25.38 -20.99 12.85
C ASN A 656 -26.17 -21.55 11.66
N TRP A 657 -25.84 -22.78 11.26
CA TRP A 657 -26.52 -23.49 10.19
C TRP A 657 -27.78 -24.21 10.69
N ASP A 658 -28.90 -23.92 10.04
CA ASP A 658 -30.17 -24.62 10.18
C ASP A 658 -30.32 -25.64 9.04
N THR A 659 -30.41 -26.91 9.40
CA THR A 659 -30.44 -28.04 8.46
C THR A 659 -31.77 -28.14 7.73
N ASP A 660 -32.88 -27.72 8.35
CA ASP A 660 -34.23 -27.94 7.83
C ASP A 660 -34.55 -27.01 6.65
N PHE A 661 -33.97 -25.81 6.66
CA PHE A 661 -34.12 -24.83 5.58
C PHE A 661 -33.06 -24.98 4.48
N CYS A 662 -32.00 -25.76 4.70
CA CYS A 662 -30.84 -25.78 3.81
C CYS A 662 -31.12 -26.48 2.48
N THR A 663 -30.94 -25.76 1.37
CA THR A 663 -31.09 -26.30 0.00
C THR A 663 -29.78 -26.83 -0.60
N GLN A 664 -28.68 -26.87 0.16
CA GLN A 664 -27.36 -27.34 -0.29
C GLN A 664 -26.81 -26.57 -1.52
N CYS A 665 -27.19 -25.31 -1.70
CA CYS A 665 -26.85 -24.52 -2.89
C CYS A 665 -25.41 -23.99 -2.97
N GLY A 666 -24.60 -24.08 -1.91
CA GLY A 666 -23.22 -23.58 -1.90
C GLY A 666 -23.03 -22.06 -1.78
N ALA A 667 -24.10 -21.26 -1.92
CA ALA A 667 -24.01 -19.80 -2.03
C ALA A 667 -23.32 -19.10 -0.84
N CYS A 668 -23.51 -19.62 0.37
CA CYS A 668 -22.91 -19.11 1.58
C CYS A 668 -21.39 -19.31 1.62
N SER A 669 -20.88 -20.44 1.09
CA SER A 669 -19.44 -20.66 0.97
C SER A 669 -18.88 -19.71 -0.09
N MET A 670 -19.49 -19.63 -1.27
CA MET A 670 -19.02 -18.77 -2.36
C MET A 670 -18.89 -17.30 -1.94
N ALA A 671 -19.80 -16.81 -1.09
CA ALA A 671 -19.77 -15.44 -0.58
C ALA A 671 -18.76 -15.18 0.56
N CYS A 672 -18.22 -16.23 1.20
CA CYS A 672 -17.34 -16.07 2.36
C CYS A 672 -15.95 -15.53 1.94
N PRO A 673 -15.56 -14.31 2.35
CA PRO A 673 -14.27 -13.73 1.95
C PRO A 673 -13.06 -14.35 2.69
N GLN A 674 -13.31 -15.02 3.83
CA GLN A 674 -12.25 -15.61 4.66
C GLN A 674 -11.98 -17.09 4.36
N SER A 675 -12.84 -17.75 3.57
CA SER A 675 -12.87 -19.21 3.47
C SER A 675 -13.05 -19.92 4.83
N ALA A 676 -13.58 -19.20 5.83
CA ALA A 676 -13.86 -19.73 7.15
C ALA A 676 -15.15 -20.57 7.20
N LEU A 677 -16.06 -20.39 6.23
CA LEU A 677 -17.22 -21.27 6.03
C LEU A 677 -16.94 -22.24 4.89
N ARG A 678 -16.90 -23.54 5.21
CA ARG A 678 -16.61 -24.62 4.27
C ARG A 678 -17.73 -25.64 4.22
N ILE A 679 -17.75 -26.37 3.11
CA ILE A 679 -18.71 -27.43 2.82
C ILE A 679 -17.91 -28.70 2.52
N LYS A 680 -18.35 -29.85 3.05
CA LYS A 680 -17.85 -31.18 2.66
C LYS A 680 -18.99 -32.14 2.41
N VAL A 681 -18.74 -33.09 1.51
CA VAL A 681 -19.58 -34.26 1.27
C VAL A 681 -18.72 -35.52 1.51
N TYR A 682 -19.24 -36.50 2.24
CA TYR A 682 -18.47 -37.66 2.69
C TYR A 682 -19.34 -38.87 3.03
N ASN A 683 -18.74 -40.07 3.08
CA ASN A 683 -19.41 -41.32 3.45
C ASN A 683 -19.61 -41.44 4.98
N GLU A 684 -20.64 -42.20 5.39
CA GLU A 684 -20.97 -42.46 6.81
C GLU A 684 -19.88 -43.22 7.58
N GLU A 685 -18.94 -43.88 6.89
CA GLU A 685 -17.80 -44.58 7.51
C GLU A 685 -16.91 -43.67 8.36
N ASN A 686 -16.99 -42.35 8.16
CA ASN A 686 -16.25 -41.35 8.95
C ASN A 686 -16.90 -41.05 10.32
N PHE A 687 -18.02 -41.68 10.68
CA PHE A 687 -18.81 -41.28 11.85
C PHE A 687 -18.33 -41.76 13.22
N ASN A 688 -17.30 -42.61 13.29
CA ASN A 688 -16.90 -43.28 14.54
C ASN A 688 -16.54 -42.30 15.69
N ASP A 689 -16.05 -41.10 15.39
CA ASP A 689 -15.62 -40.08 16.37
C ASP A 689 -16.39 -38.74 16.22
N THR A 690 -17.60 -38.76 15.66
CA THR A 690 -18.38 -37.54 15.38
C THR A 690 -18.80 -36.83 16.67
N PRO A 691 -18.48 -35.53 16.83
CA PRO A 691 -18.99 -34.75 17.96
C PRO A 691 -20.53 -34.71 17.98
N LYS A 692 -21.13 -34.73 19.17
CA LYS A 692 -22.59 -34.80 19.34
C LYS A 692 -23.34 -33.63 18.68
N ALA A 693 -22.76 -32.44 18.65
CA ALA A 693 -23.34 -31.24 18.04
C ALA A 693 -22.96 -31.05 16.56
N PHE A 694 -22.24 -32.00 15.95
CA PHE A 694 -21.82 -31.91 14.56
C PHE A 694 -22.99 -32.17 13.61
N LYS A 695 -23.46 -31.12 12.96
CA LYS A 695 -24.63 -31.17 12.06
C LYS A 695 -24.25 -31.76 10.70
N HIS A 696 -25.11 -32.61 10.17
CA HIS A 696 -25.01 -33.19 8.83
C HIS A 696 -26.41 -33.56 8.33
N ILE A 697 -26.59 -33.62 7.01
CA ILE A 697 -27.82 -34.08 6.33
C ILE A 697 -27.45 -34.92 5.11
N PRO A 698 -28.35 -35.79 4.60
CA PRO A 698 -28.09 -36.50 3.34
C PRO A 698 -27.80 -35.54 2.19
N SER A 699 -26.80 -35.85 1.36
CA SER A 699 -26.47 -35.05 0.19
C SER A 699 -27.57 -35.16 -0.86
N ALA A 700 -27.98 -34.03 -1.43
CA ALA A 700 -28.94 -33.98 -2.53
C ALA A 700 -28.30 -34.32 -3.90
N ASP A 701 -26.99 -34.10 -4.03
CA ASP A 701 -26.25 -34.28 -5.29
C ASP A 701 -25.51 -35.63 -5.37
N PHE A 702 -25.26 -36.30 -4.22
CA PHE A 702 -24.48 -37.53 -4.15
C PHE A 702 -25.18 -38.60 -3.28
N ASP A 703 -25.58 -39.71 -3.92
CA ASP A 703 -26.27 -40.81 -3.26
C ASP A 703 -25.42 -41.44 -2.14
N LEU A 704 -26.08 -41.78 -1.02
CA LEU A 704 -25.48 -42.43 0.16
C LEU A 704 -24.34 -41.63 0.83
N MET A 705 -24.24 -40.34 0.55
CA MET A 705 -23.29 -39.44 1.19
C MET A 705 -23.98 -38.40 2.08
N GLN A 706 -23.20 -37.85 2.99
CA GLN A 706 -23.62 -36.86 3.97
C GLN A 706 -23.01 -35.51 3.61
N TYR A 707 -23.75 -34.43 3.87
CA TYR A 707 -23.41 -33.05 3.56
C TYR A 707 -23.35 -32.24 4.85
N THR A 708 -22.26 -31.47 5.02
CA THR A 708 -22.08 -30.58 6.17
C THR A 708 -21.59 -29.21 5.74
N ILE A 709 -22.19 -28.16 6.34
CA ILE A 709 -21.63 -26.81 6.37
C ILE A 709 -20.99 -26.61 7.74
N GLN A 710 -19.70 -26.25 7.76
CA GLN A 710 -18.98 -25.98 9.00
C GLN A 710 -18.29 -24.62 8.95
N ILE A 711 -18.28 -23.93 10.09
CA ILE A 711 -17.64 -22.63 10.27
C ILE A 711 -16.40 -22.85 11.14
N ASN A 712 -15.25 -22.32 10.70
CA ASN A 712 -14.07 -22.17 11.53
C ASN A 712 -14.30 -20.99 12.49
N PRO A 713 -14.52 -21.25 13.79
CA PRO A 713 -14.83 -20.19 14.74
C PRO A 713 -13.64 -19.26 15.00
N GLU A 714 -12.41 -19.71 14.74
CA GLU A 714 -11.19 -18.96 15.02
C GLU A 714 -10.78 -18.05 13.87
N GLN A 715 -11.29 -18.28 12.65
CA GLN A 715 -10.93 -17.51 11.45
C GLN A 715 -12.12 -16.77 10.82
N CYS A 716 -13.36 -17.07 11.24
CA CYS A 716 -14.52 -16.29 10.84
C CYS A 716 -14.39 -14.88 11.40
N ASN A 717 -14.58 -13.86 10.57
CA ASN A 717 -14.52 -12.45 10.98
C ASN A 717 -15.89 -11.80 11.25
N GLY A 718 -16.97 -12.60 11.34
CA GLY A 718 -18.30 -12.07 11.67
C GLY A 718 -18.97 -11.18 10.60
N CYS A 719 -18.44 -11.11 9.37
CA CYS A 719 -18.87 -10.15 8.35
C CYS A 719 -20.30 -10.34 7.79
N ASN A 720 -21.03 -11.39 8.16
CA ASN A 720 -22.42 -11.65 7.75
C ASN A 720 -22.65 -11.93 6.23
N ASN A 721 -21.65 -11.84 5.36
CA ASN A 721 -21.81 -12.07 3.91
C ASN A 721 -22.43 -13.44 3.54
N CYS A 722 -22.12 -14.49 4.30
CA CYS A 722 -22.69 -15.83 4.08
C CYS A 722 -24.19 -15.91 4.39
N VAL A 723 -24.66 -15.16 5.40
CA VAL A 723 -26.06 -15.05 5.80
C VAL A 723 -26.83 -14.18 4.80
N ASP A 724 -26.22 -13.08 4.35
CA ASP A 724 -26.79 -12.21 3.33
C ASP A 724 -26.99 -12.95 2.00
N ALA A 725 -25.99 -13.74 1.57
CA ALA A 725 -26.03 -14.54 0.36
C ALA A 725 -27.01 -15.73 0.41
N CYS A 726 -27.44 -16.19 1.61
CA CYS A 726 -28.32 -17.34 1.73
C CYS A 726 -29.76 -17.00 1.27
N PRO A 727 -30.28 -17.62 0.19
CA PRO A 727 -31.58 -17.26 -0.38
C PRO A 727 -32.76 -17.71 0.50
N VAL A 728 -32.57 -18.79 1.27
CA VAL A 728 -33.59 -19.42 2.12
C VAL A 728 -33.39 -19.14 3.61
N LYS A 729 -32.41 -18.29 3.96
CA LYS A 729 -32.08 -17.90 5.34
C LYS A 729 -31.82 -19.09 6.29
N ALA A 730 -31.24 -20.17 5.77
CA ALA A 730 -30.75 -21.32 6.53
C ALA A 730 -29.51 -21.02 7.39
N LEU A 731 -28.97 -19.80 7.33
CA LEU A 731 -27.91 -19.31 8.21
C LEU A 731 -28.43 -18.10 8.97
N THR A 732 -28.20 -18.08 10.29
CA THR A 732 -28.52 -16.96 11.17
C THR A 732 -27.35 -16.67 12.09
N LEU A 733 -27.11 -15.41 12.45
CA LEU A 733 -26.09 -15.08 13.45
C LEU A 733 -26.60 -15.45 14.84
N LYS A 734 -25.79 -16.18 15.61
CA LYS A 734 -26.04 -16.47 17.03
C LYS A 734 -24.88 -15.98 17.90
N THR A 735 -25.21 -15.51 19.09
CA THR A 735 -24.23 -15.19 20.15
C THR A 735 -23.49 -16.46 20.55
N GLN A 736 -22.20 -16.30 20.86
CA GLN A 736 -21.33 -17.42 21.10
C GLN A 736 -21.22 -17.78 22.59
N ASP A 737 -22.12 -18.64 23.08
CA ASP A 737 -22.00 -19.22 24.43
C ASP A 737 -21.17 -20.54 24.43
N GLU A 738 -20.91 -21.13 23.25
CA GLU A 738 -20.31 -22.48 23.09
C GLU A 738 -19.12 -22.52 22.10
N LEU A 739 -18.18 -21.56 22.20
CA LEU A 739 -16.97 -21.50 21.33
C LEU A 739 -16.19 -22.82 21.28
N GLU A 740 -16.02 -23.48 22.43
CA GLU A 740 -15.27 -24.73 22.53
C GLU A 740 -15.94 -25.90 21.79
N GLU A 741 -17.27 -25.91 21.69
CA GLU A 741 -17.99 -26.91 20.90
C GLU A 741 -17.82 -26.64 19.40
N ALA A 742 -17.91 -25.37 18.97
CA ALA A 742 -17.65 -24.99 17.59
C ALA A 742 -16.22 -25.36 17.14
N LYS A 743 -15.23 -25.22 18.02
CA LYS A 743 -13.84 -25.65 17.78
C LYS A 743 -13.74 -27.17 17.63
N LYS A 744 -14.35 -27.94 18.52
CA LYS A 744 -14.40 -29.42 18.41
C LYS A 744 -15.01 -29.86 17.08
N ASN A 745 -16.10 -29.22 16.67
CA ASN A 745 -16.76 -29.48 15.38
C ASN A 745 -15.84 -29.14 14.19
N TRP A 746 -15.13 -28.01 14.24
CA TRP A 746 -14.15 -27.65 13.20
C TRP A 746 -12.98 -28.62 13.14
N ASN A 747 -12.39 -28.99 14.27
CA ASN A 747 -11.28 -29.93 14.33
C ASN A 747 -11.68 -31.31 13.76
N TYR A 748 -12.90 -31.79 14.05
CA TYR A 748 -13.44 -32.99 13.41
C TYR A 748 -13.67 -32.77 11.91
N PHE A 749 -14.22 -31.62 11.48
CA PHE A 749 -14.39 -31.31 10.06
C PHE A 749 -13.07 -31.35 9.26
N GLU A 750 -11.95 -30.98 9.88
CA GLU A 750 -10.62 -31.05 9.26
C GLU A 750 -10.13 -32.49 9.05
N THR A 751 -10.55 -33.46 9.87
CA THR A 751 -10.19 -34.88 9.68
C THR A 751 -10.93 -35.54 8.51
N ILE A 752 -12.10 -35.00 8.12
CA ILE A 752 -12.86 -35.49 6.97
C ILE A 752 -12.04 -35.25 5.69
N PRO A 753 -11.80 -36.25 4.84
CA PRO A 753 -11.06 -36.05 3.59
C PRO A 753 -11.73 -35.03 2.66
N GLU A 754 -10.92 -34.29 1.91
CA GLU A 754 -11.42 -33.44 0.82
C GLU A 754 -12.09 -34.27 -0.28
N PHE A 755 -13.16 -33.76 -0.86
CA PHE A 755 -13.90 -34.46 -1.91
C PHE A 755 -13.07 -34.60 -3.18
N ASP A 756 -13.25 -35.71 -3.90
CA ASP A 756 -12.52 -35.98 -5.13
C ASP A 756 -12.88 -34.95 -6.21
N ARG A 757 -11.91 -34.09 -6.55
CA ARG A 757 -12.06 -33.01 -7.53
C ARG A 757 -12.50 -33.52 -8.89
N THR A 758 -12.18 -34.75 -9.27
CA THR A 758 -12.56 -35.34 -10.56
C THR A 758 -14.05 -35.70 -10.65
N LYS A 759 -14.77 -35.71 -9.51
CA LYS A 759 -16.20 -36.01 -9.42
C LYS A 759 -17.07 -34.77 -9.26
N ILE A 760 -16.46 -33.58 -9.20
CA ILE A 760 -17.17 -32.31 -9.04
C ILE A 760 -17.61 -31.78 -10.40
N ASP A 761 -18.91 -31.48 -10.54
CA ASP A 761 -19.40 -30.68 -11.66
C ASP A 761 -19.04 -29.20 -11.44
N VAL A 762 -17.92 -28.78 -12.04
CA VAL A 762 -17.40 -27.41 -11.94
C VAL A 762 -18.31 -26.35 -12.57
N ALA A 763 -19.40 -26.74 -13.24
CA ALA A 763 -20.37 -25.83 -13.83
C ALA A 763 -21.56 -25.50 -12.90
N LYS A 764 -21.64 -26.09 -11.70
CA LYS A 764 -22.70 -25.85 -10.72
C LYS A 764 -22.14 -25.36 -9.40
N VAL A 765 -22.67 -24.27 -8.86
CA VAL A 765 -22.17 -23.71 -7.58
C VAL A 765 -22.35 -24.70 -6.42
N SER A 766 -23.43 -25.48 -6.40
CA SER A 766 -23.71 -26.47 -5.33
C SER A 766 -22.61 -27.51 -5.17
N GLN A 767 -22.02 -27.95 -6.29
CA GLN A 767 -20.93 -28.93 -6.28
C GLN A 767 -19.56 -28.27 -6.27
N GLN A 768 -19.36 -27.20 -7.04
CA GLN A 768 -18.06 -26.55 -7.16
C GLN A 768 -17.54 -26.02 -5.81
N GLN A 769 -18.43 -25.58 -4.92
CA GLN A 769 -18.04 -25.10 -3.58
C GLN A 769 -17.61 -26.22 -2.60
N LEU A 770 -17.68 -27.50 -3.00
CA LEU A 770 -17.07 -28.62 -2.27
C LEU A 770 -15.54 -28.65 -2.42
N GLN A 771 -15.01 -28.01 -3.45
CA GLN A 771 -13.59 -27.99 -3.76
C GLN A 771 -12.80 -27.19 -2.72
N GLU A 772 -11.64 -27.71 -2.32
CA GLU A 772 -10.77 -27.08 -1.33
C GLU A 772 -10.35 -25.66 -1.76
N PRO A 773 -10.60 -24.63 -0.95
CA PRO A 773 -10.08 -23.28 -1.19
C PRO A 773 -8.60 -23.18 -0.78
N LEU A 774 -7.75 -22.82 -1.74
CA LEU A 774 -6.32 -22.56 -1.51
C LEU A 774 -6.00 -21.08 -1.29
N PHE A 775 -7.03 -20.25 -1.13
CA PHE A 775 -6.94 -18.89 -0.60
C PHE A 775 -7.81 -18.84 0.65
N LYS A 776 -7.20 -18.80 1.84
CA LYS A 776 -7.90 -18.88 3.12
C LYS A 776 -7.31 -17.92 4.16
N TYR A 777 -8.20 -17.38 4.98
CA TYR A 777 -7.88 -16.53 6.14
C TYR A 777 -7.09 -15.26 5.78
N SER A 778 -7.50 -14.56 4.72
CA SER A 778 -6.84 -13.31 4.31
C SER A 778 -7.05 -12.18 5.32
N SER A 779 -5.98 -11.45 5.64
CA SER A 779 -5.97 -10.29 6.55
C SER A 779 -6.47 -8.98 5.89
N GLY A 780 -7.49 -9.09 5.03
CA GLY A 780 -8.19 -7.97 4.39
C GLY A 780 -9.28 -7.35 5.27
N VAL A 781 -9.91 -6.27 4.80
CA VAL A 781 -11.02 -5.60 5.50
C VAL A 781 -12.20 -6.55 5.76
N GLU A 782 -12.96 -6.30 6.82
CA GLU A 782 -14.19 -7.05 7.11
C GLU A 782 -15.15 -6.96 5.90
N GLY A 783 -15.74 -8.09 5.51
CA GLY A 783 -16.67 -8.16 4.38
C GLY A 783 -16.05 -7.93 2.99
N CYS A 784 -14.72 -7.86 2.83
CA CYS A 784 -14.05 -7.52 1.56
C CYS A 784 -14.69 -8.14 0.29
N GLY A 785 -15.03 -7.28 -0.68
CA GLY A 785 -15.64 -7.68 -1.95
C GLY A 785 -14.68 -8.28 -2.98
N GLU A 786 -13.37 -8.29 -2.73
CA GLU A 786 -12.35 -8.82 -3.65
C GLU A 786 -12.01 -10.30 -3.37
N ALA A 787 -11.88 -10.66 -2.09
CA ALA A 787 -11.43 -11.98 -1.65
C ALA A 787 -12.28 -13.16 -2.17
N PRO A 788 -13.63 -13.08 -2.29
CA PRO A 788 -14.43 -14.17 -2.83
C PRO A 788 -14.04 -14.61 -4.25
N TYR A 789 -13.61 -13.67 -5.11
CA TYR A 789 -13.16 -13.99 -6.47
C TYR A 789 -11.81 -14.71 -6.47
N GLN A 790 -10.87 -14.29 -5.61
CA GLN A 790 -9.58 -14.97 -5.47
C GLN A 790 -9.75 -16.37 -4.87
N LYS A 791 -10.68 -16.53 -3.92
CA LYS A 791 -11.08 -17.84 -3.40
C LYS A 791 -11.57 -18.74 -4.52
N LEU A 792 -12.53 -18.28 -5.33
CA LEU A 792 -13.07 -19.04 -6.45
C LEU A 792 -11.96 -19.49 -7.43
N MET A 793 -11.08 -18.57 -7.81
CA MET A 793 -9.91 -18.86 -8.66
C MET A 793 -9.02 -19.94 -8.05
N SER A 794 -8.71 -19.84 -6.75
CA SER A 794 -7.87 -20.81 -6.05
C SER A 794 -8.54 -22.18 -5.92
N GLN A 795 -9.86 -22.24 -5.77
CA GLN A 795 -10.60 -23.51 -5.75
C GLN A 795 -10.44 -24.19 -7.10
N LEU A 796 -10.84 -23.50 -8.17
CA LEU A 796 -10.90 -24.03 -9.53
C LEU A 796 -9.53 -24.48 -10.06
N PHE A 797 -8.47 -23.68 -9.88
CA PHE A 797 -7.20 -23.88 -10.59
C PHE A 797 -5.98 -24.01 -9.68
N GLY A 798 -6.17 -23.96 -8.36
CA GLY A 798 -5.10 -23.69 -7.40
C GLY A 798 -3.94 -24.70 -7.39
N ASP A 799 -4.14 -25.94 -7.80
CA ASP A 799 -3.08 -26.96 -7.86
C ASP A 799 -2.08 -26.74 -9.02
N ARG A 800 -2.38 -25.80 -9.93
CA ARG A 800 -1.57 -25.46 -11.12
C ARG A 800 -1.57 -23.96 -11.43
N LEU A 801 -1.85 -23.13 -10.44
CA LEU A 801 -2.09 -21.69 -10.57
C LEU A 801 -0.79 -20.87 -10.40
N LEU A 802 -0.55 -19.97 -11.34
CA LEU A 802 0.48 -18.93 -11.28
C LEU A 802 -0.19 -17.56 -11.28
N ILE A 803 0.14 -16.73 -10.30
CA ILE A 803 -0.47 -15.42 -10.10
C ILE A 803 0.58 -14.32 -10.25
N ALA A 804 0.42 -13.50 -11.28
CA ALA A 804 1.02 -12.17 -11.36
C ALA A 804 0.04 -11.17 -10.76
N ASN A 805 0.38 -10.56 -9.63
CA ASN A 805 -0.50 -9.63 -8.92
C ASN A 805 0.03 -8.21 -9.00
N ALA A 806 -0.79 -7.26 -9.46
CA ALA A 806 -0.46 -5.83 -9.45
C ALA A 806 -0.44 -5.31 -8.01
N THR A 807 0.37 -4.29 -7.74
CA THR A 807 0.34 -3.62 -6.44
C THR A 807 -1.03 -2.97 -6.22
N GLY A 808 -1.65 -3.21 -5.06
CA GLY A 808 -3.00 -2.73 -4.75
C GLY A 808 -3.57 -3.40 -3.51
N ALA A 809 -4.87 -3.30 -3.26
CA ALA A 809 -5.49 -3.96 -2.10
C ALA A 809 -5.23 -5.48 -2.13
N SER A 810 -5.39 -6.10 -3.31
CA SER A 810 -5.12 -7.52 -3.55
C SER A 810 -3.70 -7.96 -3.21
N SER A 811 -2.68 -7.14 -3.46
CA SER A 811 -1.31 -7.50 -3.07
C SER A 811 -1.06 -7.33 -1.57
N ILE A 812 -1.75 -6.40 -0.91
CA ILE A 812 -1.63 -6.23 0.55
C ILE A 812 -2.22 -7.43 1.27
N PHE A 813 -3.49 -7.78 1.05
CA PHE A 813 -4.07 -8.93 1.76
C PHE A 813 -3.62 -10.29 1.18
N GLY A 814 -3.02 -10.30 -0.01
CA GLY A 814 -2.45 -11.48 -0.65
C GLY A 814 -0.97 -11.76 -0.30
N GLY A 815 -0.21 -10.76 0.15
CA GLY A 815 1.25 -10.88 0.30
C GLY A 815 1.89 -10.08 1.46
N ALA A 816 1.10 -9.52 2.38
CA ALA A 816 1.62 -8.84 3.57
C ALA A 816 2.17 -9.83 4.61
N LEU A 817 3.43 -9.67 5.00
CA LEU A 817 4.05 -10.49 6.04
C LEU A 817 3.44 -10.26 7.44
N PRO A 818 3.46 -11.26 8.33
CA PRO A 818 4.14 -12.55 8.18
C PRO A 818 3.27 -13.70 7.67
N THR A 819 1.97 -13.47 7.46
CA THR A 819 1.04 -14.52 7.05
C THR A 819 0.41 -14.23 5.71
N THR A 820 0.42 -15.21 4.83
CA THR A 820 -0.13 -15.14 3.47
C THR A 820 -1.27 -16.15 3.31
N PRO A 821 -2.36 -15.79 2.58
CA PRO A 821 -3.56 -16.62 2.48
C PRO A 821 -3.45 -17.78 1.50
N TRP A 822 -2.38 -17.84 0.71
CA TRP A 822 -2.16 -18.88 -0.30
C TRP A 822 -1.75 -20.18 0.38
N ALA A 823 -2.52 -21.24 0.18
CA ALA A 823 -2.31 -22.54 0.81
C ALA A 823 -1.83 -23.59 -0.21
N LYS A 824 -1.45 -24.76 0.31
CA LYS A 824 -1.19 -25.98 -0.47
C LYS A 824 -2.25 -27.02 -0.14
N ASN A 825 -2.60 -27.84 -1.11
CA ASN A 825 -3.41 -29.03 -0.89
C ASN A 825 -2.57 -30.14 -0.23
N LYS A 826 -3.21 -31.27 0.07
CA LYS A 826 -2.55 -32.45 0.68
C LYS A 826 -1.37 -33.03 -0.12
N ASP A 827 -1.35 -32.80 -1.43
CA ASP A 827 -0.29 -33.28 -2.34
C ASP A 827 0.88 -32.27 -2.43
N GLY A 828 0.81 -31.15 -1.69
CA GLY A 828 1.83 -30.09 -1.68
C GLY A 828 1.70 -29.07 -2.81
N HIS A 829 0.66 -29.18 -3.66
CA HIS A 829 0.41 -28.26 -4.76
C HIS A 829 -0.41 -27.06 -4.31
N GLY A 830 -0.09 -25.87 -4.82
CA GLY A 830 -0.85 -24.66 -4.53
C GLY A 830 -0.45 -23.49 -5.40
N PRO A 831 -1.13 -22.34 -5.26
CA PRO A 831 -0.84 -21.16 -6.06
C PRO A 831 0.57 -20.64 -5.80
N ALA A 832 1.33 -20.41 -6.87
CA ALA A 832 2.56 -19.63 -6.82
C ALA A 832 2.23 -18.17 -7.17
N TRP A 833 2.62 -17.25 -6.28
CA TRP A 833 2.19 -15.85 -6.31
C TRP A 833 3.40 -14.93 -6.33
N SER A 834 3.34 -13.86 -7.13
CA SER A 834 4.35 -12.82 -7.16
C SER A 834 3.74 -11.45 -7.50
N ASN A 835 4.24 -10.41 -6.84
CA ASN A 835 3.98 -9.01 -7.17
C ASN A 835 5.28 -8.36 -7.66
N SER A 836 5.28 -7.93 -8.93
CA SER A 836 6.35 -7.11 -9.52
C SER A 836 6.14 -5.65 -9.11
N LEU A 837 5.46 -4.84 -9.93
CA LEU A 837 5.14 -3.44 -9.65
C LEU A 837 3.65 -3.15 -9.88
N PHE A 838 3.28 -1.86 -9.84
CA PHE A 838 1.91 -1.43 -10.06
C PHE A 838 1.60 -1.33 -11.57
N GLU A 839 2.58 -0.87 -12.35
CA GLU A 839 2.46 -0.53 -13.76
C GLU A 839 2.64 -1.71 -14.72
N ASP A 840 3.36 -2.76 -14.33
CA ASP A 840 3.89 -3.79 -15.23
C ASP A 840 3.24 -5.18 -15.11
N ASN A 841 2.19 -5.31 -14.30
CA ASN A 841 1.65 -6.63 -13.94
C ASN A 841 1.19 -7.44 -15.16
N ALA A 842 0.71 -6.77 -16.21
CA ALA A 842 0.26 -7.44 -17.43
C ALA A 842 1.45 -8.11 -18.13
N GLU A 843 2.51 -7.33 -18.35
CA GLU A 843 3.76 -7.73 -18.98
C GLU A 843 4.49 -8.79 -18.15
N PHE A 844 4.45 -8.66 -16.83
CA PHE A 844 5.02 -9.64 -15.90
C PHE A 844 4.36 -11.02 -16.03
N GLY A 845 3.02 -11.06 -16.05
CA GLY A 845 2.29 -12.32 -16.28
C GLY A 845 2.46 -12.88 -17.70
N LEU A 846 2.63 -12.02 -18.71
CA LEU A 846 3.00 -12.47 -20.06
C LEU A 846 4.37 -13.15 -20.06
N GLY A 847 5.33 -12.64 -19.29
CA GLY A 847 6.63 -13.27 -19.07
C GLY A 847 6.50 -14.70 -18.52
N PHE A 848 5.58 -14.94 -17.57
CA PHE A 848 5.28 -16.30 -17.09
C PHE A 848 4.82 -17.21 -18.22
N ARG A 849 3.85 -16.76 -19.03
CA ARG A 849 3.32 -17.52 -20.17
C ARG A 849 4.41 -17.85 -21.19
N MET A 850 5.24 -16.86 -21.57
CA MET A 850 6.33 -17.08 -22.52
C MET A 850 7.32 -18.15 -22.03
N SER A 851 7.71 -18.09 -20.74
CA SER A 851 8.61 -19.06 -20.13
C SER A 851 8.02 -20.48 -20.13
N ILE A 852 6.75 -20.62 -19.73
CA ILE A 852 6.06 -21.91 -19.69
C ILE A 852 5.93 -22.51 -21.09
N ASN A 853 5.51 -21.72 -22.08
CA ASN A 853 5.39 -22.18 -23.47
C ASN A 853 6.73 -22.71 -24.01
N GLN A 854 7.83 -22.01 -23.73
CA GLN A 854 9.15 -22.41 -24.17
C GLN A 854 9.61 -23.71 -23.47
N LYS A 855 9.42 -23.82 -22.15
CA LYS A 855 9.75 -25.04 -21.39
C LYS A 855 8.91 -26.23 -21.80
N GLU A 856 7.62 -26.03 -22.07
CA GLU A 856 6.73 -27.08 -22.58
C GLU A 856 7.23 -27.58 -23.95
N LYS A 857 7.60 -26.68 -24.86
CA LYS A 857 8.15 -27.03 -26.18
C LYS A 857 9.45 -27.82 -26.05
N GLU A 858 10.35 -27.41 -25.16
CA GLU A 858 11.60 -28.11 -24.87
C GLU A 858 11.33 -29.50 -24.27
N ALA A 859 10.43 -29.60 -23.29
CA ALA A 859 10.06 -30.86 -22.66
C ALA A 859 9.46 -31.84 -23.69
N LYS A 860 8.59 -31.37 -24.58
CA LYS A 860 8.01 -32.18 -25.67
C LYS A 860 9.09 -32.69 -26.63
N TYR A 861 10.05 -31.84 -27.00
CA TYR A 861 11.16 -32.23 -27.86
C TYR A 861 12.06 -33.28 -27.20
N LEU A 862 12.46 -33.07 -25.95
CA LEU A 862 13.28 -34.03 -25.21
C LEU A 862 12.56 -35.37 -25.02
N LEU A 863 11.26 -35.33 -24.70
CA LEU A 863 10.45 -36.54 -24.56
C LEU A 863 10.39 -37.34 -25.87
N ASP A 864 10.19 -36.68 -27.00
CA ASP A 864 10.17 -37.32 -28.32
C ASP A 864 11.54 -37.90 -28.72
N SER A 865 12.64 -37.23 -28.32
CA SER A 865 14.00 -37.73 -28.57
C SER A 865 14.35 -39.00 -27.80
N LEU A 866 13.60 -39.31 -26.73
CA LEU A 866 13.83 -40.48 -25.86
C LEU A 866 12.96 -41.70 -26.23
N ARG A 867 12.31 -41.71 -27.41
CA ARG A 867 11.49 -42.84 -27.89
C ARG A 867 12.18 -44.19 -27.95
N GLU A 868 13.50 -44.21 -28.14
CA GLU A 868 14.26 -45.48 -28.12
C GLU A 868 14.53 -45.99 -26.69
N ALA A 869 14.42 -45.12 -25.68
CA ALA A 869 14.77 -45.39 -24.29
C ALA A 869 13.56 -45.50 -23.34
N LEU A 870 12.38 -45.07 -23.78
CA LEU A 870 11.15 -45.02 -22.99
C LEU A 870 10.00 -45.74 -23.71
N ASP A 871 8.93 -46.04 -22.97
CA ASP A 871 7.71 -46.63 -23.53
C ASP A 871 7.00 -45.63 -24.48
N ASN A 872 6.82 -46.04 -25.75
CA ASN A 872 6.19 -45.21 -26.77
C ASN A 872 4.71 -44.91 -26.46
N ASP A 873 4.01 -45.84 -25.81
CA ASP A 873 2.60 -45.63 -25.44
C ASP A 873 2.48 -44.52 -24.38
N LEU A 874 3.39 -44.48 -23.40
CA LEU A 874 3.46 -43.41 -22.41
C LEU A 874 3.80 -42.06 -23.04
N ILE A 875 4.77 -42.03 -23.97
CA ILE A 875 5.14 -40.81 -24.71
C ILE A 875 3.93 -40.27 -25.47
N ASP A 876 3.26 -41.12 -26.25
CA ASP A 876 2.14 -40.69 -27.09
C ASP A 876 0.93 -40.25 -26.25
N LYS A 877 0.69 -40.88 -25.09
CA LYS A 877 -0.32 -40.41 -24.12
C LYS A 877 0.00 -39.00 -23.63
N ILE A 878 1.25 -38.73 -23.26
CA ILE A 878 1.68 -37.43 -22.71
C ILE A 878 1.62 -36.33 -23.78
N LEU A 879 2.12 -36.60 -24.99
CA LEU A 879 2.18 -35.62 -26.08
C LEU A 879 0.81 -35.24 -26.64
N ASN A 880 -0.15 -36.18 -26.62
CA ASN A 880 -1.50 -35.97 -27.16
C ASN A 880 -2.55 -35.61 -26.09
N ALA A 881 -2.15 -35.42 -24.83
CA ALA A 881 -3.07 -35.07 -23.75
C ALA A 881 -3.71 -33.69 -23.95
N LYS A 882 -5.04 -33.62 -23.97
CA LYS A 882 -5.81 -32.37 -24.20
C LYS A 882 -5.80 -31.42 -23.01
N GLN A 883 -5.82 -31.93 -21.78
CA GLN A 883 -5.76 -31.17 -20.52
C GLN A 883 -6.77 -30.01 -20.44
N THR A 884 -8.01 -30.26 -20.87
CA THR A 884 -9.12 -29.28 -20.85
C THR A 884 -10.03 -29.42 -19.64
N THR A 885 -10.03 -30.59 -18.99
CA THR A 885 -10.84 -30.88 -17.81
C THR A 885 -9.97 -31.30 -16.62
N GLU A 886 -10.52 -31.22 -15.40
CA GLU A 886 -9.82 -31.67 -14.18
C GLU A 886 -9.37 -33.13 -14.29
N LEU A 887 -10.23 -34.02 -14.80
CA LEU A 887 -9.90 -35.44 -14.99
C LEU A 887 -8.69 -35.62 -15.91
N GLU A 888 -8.67 -34.96 -17.07
CA GLU A 888 -7.57 -35.03 -18.04
C GLU A 888 -6.25 -34.48 -17.46
N ILE A 889 -6.32 -33.46 -16.61
CA ILE A 889 -5.13 -32.92 -15.91
C ILE A 889 -4.60 -33.92 -14.89
N GLN A 890 -5.47 -34.55 -14.11
CA GLN A 890 -5.06 -35.57 -13.13
C GLN A 890 -4.51 -36.83 -13.82
N GLU A 891 -5.06 -37.22 -14.97
CA GLU A 891 -4.50 -38.29 -15.81
C GLU A 891 -3.11 -37.92 -16.34
N GLN A 892 -2.93 -36.68 -16.82
CA GLN A 892 -1.62 -36.21 -17.27
C GLN A 892 -0.60 -36.21 -16.13
N ARG A 893 -0.97 -35.76 -14.93
CA ARG A 893 -0.10 -35.81 -13.74
C ARG A 893 0.39 -37.23 -13.47
N LYS A 894 -0.51 -38.21 -13.46
CA LYS A 894 -0.14 -39.63 -13.30
C LYS A 894 0.82 -40.11 -14.38
N ASN A 895 0.62 -39.69 -15.64
CA ASN A 895 1.54 -40.01 -16.72
C ASN A 895 2.92 -39.37 -16.51
N ILE A 896 2.99 -38.13 -16.03
CA ILE A 896 4.26 -37.45 -15.71
C ILE A 896 4.96 -38.10 -14.51
N ASP A 897 4.22 -38.55 -13.48
CA ASP A 897 4.80 -39.29 -12.36
C ASP A 897 5.45 -40.59 -12.82
N LEU A 898 4.77 -41.35 -13.70
CA LEU A 898 5.34 -42.54 -14.32
C LEU A 898 6.56 -42.22 -15.19
N LEU A 899 6.49 -41.15 -15.99
CA LEU A 899 7.62 -40.67 -16.79
C LEU A 899 8.83 -40.35 -15.90
N ASN A 900 8.64 -39.60 -14.81
CA ASN A 900 9.71 -39.21 -13.89
C ASN A 900 10.39 -40.43 -13.24
N LEU A 901 9.62 -41.47 -12.90
CA LEU A 901 10.17 -42.73 -12.41
C LEU A 901 11.05 -43.45 -13.44
N GLU A 902 10.71 -43.41 -14.72
CA GLU A 902 11.53 -43.99 -15.79
C GLU A 902 12.75 -43.10 -16.11
N LEU A 903 12.58 -41.78 -16.19
CA LEU A 903 13.68 -40.83 -16.42
C LEU A 903 14.75 -40.92 -15.33
N ALA A 904 14.37 -41.10 -14.07
CA ALA A 904 15.31 -41.26 -12.95
C ALA A 904 16.22 -42.50 -13.08
N LYS A 905 15.83 -43.50 -13.88
CA LYS A 905 16.66 -44.70 -14.16
C LYS A 905 17.66 -44.44 -15.28
N LEU A 906 17.41 -43.45 -16.13
CA LEU A 906 18.27 -43.07 -17.25
C LEU A 906 19.34 -42.07 -16.78
N LYS A 907 20.55 -42.19 -17.33
CA LYS A 907 21.68 -41.30 -17.03
C LYS A 907 22.09 -40.43 -18.22
N SER A 908 21.30 -40.44 -19.30
CA SER A 908 21.55 -39.57 -20.45
C SER A 908 21.30 -38.13 -20.06
N LYS A 909 21.99 -37.21 -20.75
CA LYS A 909 21.86 -35.78 -20.51
C LYS A 909 20.42 -35.32 -20.77
N GLU A 910 19.81 -35.86 -21.82
CA GLU A 910 18.45 -35.54 -22.26
C GLU A 910 17.41 -35.98 -21.23
N ALA A 911 17.60 -37.14 -20.59
CA ALA A 911 16.70 -37.62 -19.55
C ALA A 911 16.78 -36.77 -18.27
N LEU A 912 17.99 -36.36 -17.86
CA LEU A 912 18.17 -35.47 -16.72
C LEU A 912 17.58 -34.08 -17.00
N GLN A 913 17.82 -33.53 -18.20
CA GLN A 913 17.22 -32.26 -18.61
C GLN A 913 15.70 -32.33 -18.63
N LEU A 914 15.12 -33.40 -19.18
CA LEU A 914 13.68 -33.58 -19.19
C LEU A 914 13.12 -33.74 -17.77
N LEU A 915 13.81 -34.44 -16.88
CA LEU A 915 13.39 -34.61 -15.48
C LEU A 915 13.27 -33.25 -14.76
N ASP A 916 14.18 -32.31 -15.02
CA ASP A 916 14.15 -30.96 -14.43
C ASP A 916 12.96 -30.11 -14.92
N ILE A 917 12.41 -30.40 -16.10
CA ILE A 917 11.35 -29.59 -16.73
C ILE A 917 10.06 -30.35 -17.04
N SER A 918 9.95 -31.63 -16.70
CA SER A 918 8.84 -32.51 -17.08
C SER A 918 7.49 -32.00 -16.58
N GLU A 919 7.47 -31.29 -15.44
CA GLU A 919 6.25 -30.65 -14.91
C GLU A 919 5.64 -29.59 -15.85
N ASN A 920 6.40 -29.07 -16.82
CA ASN A 920 5.89 -28.13 -17.82
C ASN A 920 5.03 -28.83 -18.89
N LEU A 921 4.98 -30.17 -18.90
CA LEU A 921 4.03 -30.95 -19.71
C LEU A 921 2.63 -30.97 -19.10
N ILE A 922 2.47 -30.50 -17.85
CA ILE A 922 1.17 -30.27 -17.20
C ILE A 922 0.78 -28.81 -17.42
N LYS A 923 -0.40 -28.58 -18.00
CA LYS A 923 -0.91 -27.23 -18.33
C LYS A 923 -1.01 -26.36 -17.08
N LYS A 924 -0.26 -25.26 -17.03
CA LYS A 924 -0.35 -24.24 -15.97
C LYS A 924 -1.41 -23.19 -16.30
N SER A 925 -2.11 -22.71 -15.27
CA SER A 925 -3.07 -21.60 -15.35
C SER A 925 -2.40 -20.30 -14.94
N VAL A 926 -2.29 -19.33 -15.84
CA VAL A 926 -1.64 -18.04 -15.58
C VAL A 926 -2.70 -16.97 -15.40
N TRP A 927 -2.74 -16.37 -14.21
CA TRP A 927 -3.70 -15.32 -13.83
C TRP A 927 -2.99 -14.01 -13.49
N LEU A 928 -3.50 -12.92 -14.04
CA LEU A 928 -3.01 -11.57 -13.86
C LEU A 928 -4.07 -10.79 -13.09
N VAL A 929 -3.82 -10.57 -11.81
CA VAL A 929 -4.81 -10.05 -10.85
C VAL A 929 -4.47 -8.62 -10.47
N GLY A 930 -5.45 -7.72 -10.47
CA GLY A 930 -5.25 -6.37 -9.97
C GLY A 930 -6.53 -5.56 -9.88
N GLY A 931 -6.47 -4.44 -9.15
CA GLY A 931 -7.60 -3.53 -8.99
C GLY A 931 -7.86 -2.66 -10.24
N ASP A 932 -8.93 -1.86 -10.20
CA ASP A 932 -9.26 -0.97 -11.31
C ASP A 932 -8.21 0.12 -11.56
N GLY A 933 -7.52 0.60 -10.54
CA GLY A 933 -6.44 1.57 -10.72
C GLY A 933 -5.27 1.05 -11.55
N TRP A 934 -4.96 -0.25 -11.48
CA TRP A 934 -4.01 -0.86 -12.39
C TRP A 934 -4.62 -0.95 -13.80
N ALA A 935 -5.79 -1.58 -13.91
CA ALA A 935 -6.31 -2.01 -15.20
C ALA A 935 -6.83 -0.88 -16.09
N TYR A 936 -7.40 0.16 -15.49
CA TYR A 936 -7.99 1.27 -16.22
C TYR A 936 -6.99 2.39 -16.44
N ASP A 937 -6.04 2.57 -15.53
CA ASP A 937 -5.12 3.69 -15.48
C ASP A 937 -3.68 3.31 -15.81
N ILE A 938 -2.86 2.95 -14.83
CA ILE A 938 -1.40 2.91 -14.96
C ILE A 938 -0.90 1.73 -15.80
N GLY A 939 -1.49 0.54 -15.64
CA GLY A 939 -1.10 -0.67 -16.37
C GLY A 939 -1.96 -0.95 -17.61
N TYR A 940 -2.84 -0.01 -18.00
CA TYR A 940 -3.73 -0.23 -19.15
C TYR A 940 -2.98 -0.46 -20.46
N GLY A 941 -1.85 0.23 -20.68
CA GLY A 941 -1.03 0.03 -21.88
C GLY A 941 -0.49 -1.41 -21.97
N GLY A 942 -0.03 -1.95 -20.84
CA GLY A 942 0.38 -3.35 -20.72
C GLY A 942 -0.78 -4.33 -20.97
N ILE A 943 -1.95 -4.08 -20.37
CA ILE A 943 -3.14 -4.91 -20.60
C ILE A 943 -3.51 -4.94 -22.08
N ASP A 944 -3.58 -3.78 -22.74
CA ASP A 944 -3.90 -3.70 -24.17
C ASP A 944 -2.91 -4.54 -25.00
N HIS A 945 -1.61 -4.43 -24.73
CA HIS A 945 -0.58 -5.21 -25.41
C HIS A 945 -0.70 -6.71 -25.18
N VAL A 946 -0.97 -7.13 -23.94
CA VAL A 946 -1.13 -8.53 -23.56
C VAL A 946 -2.37 -9.13 -24.20
N LEU A 947 -3.49 -8.40 -24.23
CA LEU A 947 -4.70 -8.83 -24.96
C LEU A 947 -4.43 -8.95 -26.47
N ALA A 948 -3.68 -8.01 -27.05
CA ALA A 948 -3.34 -8.05 -28.47
C ALA A 948 -2.37 -9.19 -28.85
N SER A 949 -1.59 -9.70 -27.89
CA SER A 949 -0.60 -10.77 -28.14
C SER A 949 -1.22 -12.09 -28.58
N GLY A 950 -2.48 -12.36 -28.18
CA GLY A 950 -3.14 -13.65 -28.43
C GLY A 950 -2.66 -14.79 -27.51
N GLU A 951 -1.74 -14.53 -26.57
CA GLU A 951 -1.23 -15.53 -25.64
C GLU A 951 -2.29 -15.96 -24.61
N ASN A 952 -2.20 -17.21 -24.16
CA ASN A 952 -3.18 -17.81 -23.26
C ASN A 952 -2.96 -17.35 -21.80
N VAL A 953 -3.58 -16.24 -21.43
CA VAL A 953 -3.52 -15.66 -20.09
C VAL A 953 -4.90 -15.19 -19.63
N ASN A 954 -5.15 -15.26 -18.32
CA ASN A 954 -6.41 -14.80 -17.72
C ASN A 954 -6.18 -13.53 -16.90
N ILE A 955 -6.87 -12.45 -17.23
CA ILE A 955 -6.82 -11.18 -16.49
C ILE A 955 -8.06 -11.10 -15.59
N LEU A 956 -7.86 -10.90 -14.29
CA LEU A 956 -8.93 -10.65 -13.33
C LEU A 956 -8.80 -9.23 -12.79
N VAL A 957 -9.72 -8.37 -13.20
CA VAL A 957 -9.85 -6.99 -12.72
C VAL A 957 -10.83 -6.94 -11.56
N LEU A 958 -10.35 -6.63 -10.38
CA LEU A 958 -11.12 -6.43 -9.16
C LEU A 958 -11.57 -4.96 -9.12
N ASP A 959 -12.72 -4.67 -9.72
CA ASP A 959 -13.19 -3.31 -9.98
C ASP A 959 -14.02 -2.80 -8.80
N ASN A 960 -13.35 -2.08 -7.88
CA ASN A 960 -13.99 -1.37 -6.79
C ASN A 960 -14.22 0.12 -7.13
N GLU A 961 -13.96 0.51 -8.37
CA GLU A 961 -14.15 1.84 -8.94
C GLU A 961 -13.39 2.99 -8.25
N VAL A 962 -12.39 2.69 -7.42
CA VAL A 962 -11.51 3.67 -6.75
C VAL A 962 -10.12 3.06 -6.50
N TYR A 963 -9.15 3.87 -6.13
CA TYR A 963 -7.86 3.37 -5.64
C TYR A 963 -7.98 3.03 -4.16
N ASP A 964 -8.61 1.91 -3.85
CA ASP A 964 -9.04 1.58 -2.48
C ASP A 964 -7.86 1.51 -1.48
N ASN A 965 -6.71 0.96 -1.90
CA ASN A 965 -5.56 0.79 -1.03
C ASN A 965 -4.95 2.12 -0.53
N THR A 966 -4.81 3.09 -1.43
CA THR A 966 -4.10 4.37 -1.19
C THR A 966 -4.99 5.45 -0.59
N GLY A 967 -6.25 5.14 -0.26
CA GLY A 967 -7.18 6.05 0.41
C GLY A 967 -8.38 6.48 -0.43
N ALA A 968 -8.80 5.67 -1.42
CA ALA A 968 -9.96 5.90 -2.27
C ALA A 968 -9.85 7.14 -3.18
N GLN A 969 -8.73 7.24 -3.91
CA GLN A 969 -8.62 8.19 -5.02
C GLN A 969 -9.45 7.76 -6.23
N ALA A 970 -9.84 8.73 -7.05
CA ALA A 970 -10.58 8.47 -8.28
C ALA A 970 -9.70 7.69 -9.28
N SER A 971 -10.35 6.82 -10.04
CA SER A 971 -9.78 6.10 -11.17
C SER A 971 -10.56 6.43 -12.44
N LYS A 972 -10.07 5.98 -13.60
CA LYS A 972 -10.91 6.00 -14.82
C LYS A 972 -12.12 5.05 -14.71
N ALA A 973 -12.13 4.13 -13.74
CA ALA A 973 -13.26 3.26 -13.44
C ALA A 973 -14.31 3.91 -12.53
N THR A 974 -13.98 5.00 -11.81
CA THR A 974 -14.93 5.74 -10.96
C THR A 974 -16.15 6.21 -11.78
N PRO A 975 -17.38 6.05 -11.28
CA PRO A 975 -18.58 6.40 -12.03
C PRO A 975 -18.88 7.90 -11.98
N PHE A 976 -19.77 8.35 -12.88
CA PHE A 976 -20.20 9.74 -12.92
C PHE A 976 -20.86 10.16 -11.60
N GLY A 977 -20.41 11.28 -11.06
CA GLY A 977 -20.92 11.88 -9.84
C GLY A 977 -20.44 11.25 -8.53
N ALA A 978 -19.67 10.16 -8.58
CA ALA A 978 -19.03 9.62 -7.37
C ALA A 978 -17.94 10.58 -6.87
N GLN A 979 -18.00 10.88 -5.59
CA GLN A 979 -16.96 11.54 -4.81
C GLN A 979 -15.88 10.52 -4.47
N ALA A 980 -14.66 10.93 -4.74
CA ALA A 980 -13.43 10.27 -4.35
C ALA A 980 -12.38 11.37 -4.18
N LYS A 981 -11.22 11.06 -3.60
CA LYS A 981 -10.10 11.99 -3.66
C LYS A 981 -9.68 12.19 -5.13
N PHE A 982 -9.31 13.40 -5.55
CA PHE A 982 -9.20 13.82 -6.97
C PHE A 982 -10.51 13.94 -7.75
N ALA A 983 -11.63 13.72 -7.09
CA ALA A 983 -12.96 14.00 -7.60
C ALA A 983 -13.78 14.63 -6.47
N PHE A 984 -13.23 15.68 -5.83
CA PHE A 984 -13.83 16.26 -4.62
C PHE A 984 -15.28 16.69 -4.85
N ASN A 985 -15.60 17.26 -6.01
CA ASN A 985 -16.96 17.68 -6.39
C ASN A 985 -17.79 16.60 -7.11
N GLY A 986 -17.33 15.34 -7.07
CA GLY A 986 -17.89 14.24 -7.84
C GLY A 986 -17.32 14.18 -9.26
N LYS A 987 -17.04 12.98 -9.77
CA LYS A 987 -16.43 12.80 -11.09
C LYS A 987 -17.37 13.24 -12.22
N GLN A 988 -16.90 14.14 -13.07
CA GLN A 988 -17.74 14.73 -14.15
C GLN A 988 -17.74 13.90 -15.45
N LYS A 989 -16.90 12.87 -15.56
CA LYS A 989 -16.77 12.00 -16.75
C LYS A 989 -17.35 10.61 -16.48
N GLN A 990 -17.90 9.98 -17.51
CA GLN A 990 -18.35 8.59 -17.43
C GLN A 990 -17.19 7.64 -17.09
N LYS A 991 -17.51 6.49 -16.50
CA LYS A 991 -16.62 5.33 -16.34
C LYS A 991 -16.06 4.92 -17.71
N LYS A 992 -14.75 4.68 -17.81
CA LYS A 992 -14.11 4.10 -19.02
C LYS A 992 -14.68 2.69 -19.23
N ASP A 993 -15.03 2.35 -20.46
CA ASP A 993 -15.64 1.04 -20.77
C ASP A 993 -14.57 0.04 -21.21
N LEU A 994 -13.85 -0.53 -20.23
CA LEU A 994 -12.73 -1.45 -20.48
C LEU A 994 -13.15 -2.71 -21.22
N GLY A 995 -14.29 -3.31 -20.84
CA GLY A 995 -14.79 -4.52 -21.51
C GLY A 995 -15.09 -4.28 -22.98
N ARG A 996 -15.74 -3.16 -23.33
CA ARG A 996 -15.98 -2.81 -24.73
C ARG A 996 -14.69 -2.54 -25.51
N LEU A 997 -13.67 -1.97 -24.87
CA LEU A 997 -12.35 -1.77 -25.50
C LEU A 997 -11.68 -3.13 -25.78
N ALA A 998 -11.70 -4.05 -24.82
CA ALA A 998 -11.17 -5.40 -25.01
C ALA A 998 -11.91 -6.18 -26.11
N MET A 999 -13.23 -6.03 -26.21
CA MET A 999 -14.07 -6.65 -27.26
C MET A 999 -13.79 -6.12 -28.69
N THR A 1000 -12.93 -5.13 -28.86
CA THR A 1000 -12.51 -4.70 -30.21
C THR A 1000 -11.55 -5.68 -30.87
N TYR A 1001 -10.90 -6.54 -30.09
CA TYR A 1001 -10.12 -7.67 -30.58
C TYR A 1001 -11.02 -8.90 -30.79
N ASP A 1002 -10.90 -9.54 -31.97
CA ASP A 1002 -11.76 -10.66 -32.35
C ASP A 1002 -11.48 -11.95 -31.54
N ASN A 1003 -10.29 -12.07 -30.95
CA ASN A 1003 -9.77 -13.26 -30.27
C ASN A 1003 -9.56 -13.07 -28.76
N VAL A 1004 -10.34 -12.19 -28.12
CA VAL A 1004 -10.30 -11.97 -26.67
C VAL A 1004 -11.62 -12.41 -26.04
N TYR A 1005 -11.55 -13.27 -25.02
CA TYR A 1005 -12.69 -13.56 -24.16
C TYR A 1005 -12.88 -12.42 -23.16
N VAL A 1006 -14.09 -11.86 -23.05
CA VAL A 1006 -14.38 -10.74 -22.14
C VAL A 1006 -15.62 -11.03 -21.33
N ALA A 1007 -15.55 -10.91 -20.00
CA ALA A 1007 -16.72 -11.03 -19.14
C ALA A 1007 -16.80 -9.90 -18.11
N SER A 1008 -18.02 -9.54 -17.75
CA SER A 1008 -18.32 -8.67 -16.60
C SER A 1008 -19.22 -9.44 -15.64
N VAL A 1009 -18.81 -9.51 -14.37
CA VAL A 1009 -19.41 -10.37 -13.35
C VAL A 1009 -19.70 -9.59 -12.07
N ALA A 1010 -20.68 -10.07 -11.29
CA ALA A 1010 -20.96 -9.57 -9.94
C ALA A 1010 -21.48 -10.73 -9.09
N ILE A 1011 -20.61 -11.26 -8.22
CA ILE A 1011 -20.87 -12.46 -7.41
C ILE A 1011 -22.05 -12.30 -6.45
N GLY A 1012 -22.38 -11.07 -6.03
CA GLY A 1012 -23.54 -10.78 -5.19
C GLY A 1012 -24.88 -10.74 -5.94
N VAL A 1013 -24.86 -10.79 -7.27
CA VAL A 1013 -26.06 -10.84 -8.13
C VAL A 1013 -26.28 -12.26 -8.65
N ASP A 1014 -25.27 -12.81 -9.33
CA ASP A 1014 -25.38 -14.10 -10.02
C ASP A 1014 -24.07 -14.89 -9.90
N GLN A 1015 -24.10 -15.86 -8.99
CA GLN A 1015 -22.98 -16.74 -8.68
C GLN A 1015 -22.74 -17.76 -9.80
N GLU A 1016 -23.79 -18.25 -10.47
CA GLU A 1016 -23.69 -19.20 -11.56
C GLU A 1016 -23.09 -18.54 -12.81
N GLN A 1017 -23.50 -17.31 -13.12
CA GLN A 1017 -22.89 -16.52 -14.20
C GLN A 1017 -21.42 -16.23 -13.92
N THR A 1018 -21.06 -15.92 -12.67
CA THR A 1018 -19.66 -15.71 -12.26
C THR A 1018 -18.84 -16.98 -12.45
N LEU A 1019 -19.32 -18.13 -11.96
CA LEU A 1019 -18.65 -19.43 -12.10
C LEU A 1019 -18.46 -19.79 -13.58
N LYS A 1020 -19.51 -19.63 -14.39
CA LYS A 1020 -19.47 -19.86 -15.82
C LYS A 1020 -18.42 -19.00 -16.51
N ALA A 1021 -18.32 -17.71 -16.15
CA ALA A 1021 -17.34 -16.81 -16.75
C ALA A 1021 -15.89 -17.22 -16.45
N PHE A 1022 -15.60 -17.70 -15.24
CA PHE A 1022 -14.26 -18.21 -14.86
C PHE A 1022 -13.89 -19.46 -15.64
N ASN A 1023 -14.81 -20.42 -15.76
CA ASN A 1023 -14.58 -21.64 -16.54
C ASN A 1023 -14.44 -21.36 -18.04
N GLU A 1024 -15.26 -20.46 -18.60
CA GLU A 1024 -15.18 -20.08 -20.01
C GLU A 1024 -13.86 -19.34 -20.33
N ALA A 1025 -13.40 -18.46 -19.43
CA ALA A 1025 -12.12 -17.76 -19.54
C ALA A 1025 -10.92 -18.70 -19.51
N GLU A 1026 -10.82 -19.59 -18.51
CA GLU A 1026 -9.67 -20.51 -18.37
C GLU A 1026 -9.62 -21.54 -19.51
N SER A 1027 -10.78 -21.97 -20.00
CA SER A 1027 -10.86 -22.91 -21.12
C SER A 1027 -10.61 -22.26 -22.48
N PHE A 1028 -10.66 -20.93 -22.58
CA PHE A 1028 -10.36 -20.22 -23.80
C PHE A 1028 -8.86 -20.31 -24.10
N ASN A 1029 -8.50 -20.72 -25.32
CA ASN A 1029 -7.09 -20.81 -25.71
C ASN A 1029 -6.61 -19.49 -26.30
N GLY A 1030 -6.48 -18.49 -25.43
CA GLY A 1030 -6.11 -17.14 -25.78
C GLY A 1030 -6.30 -16.21 -24.59
N PRO A 1031 -6.21 -14.89 -24.81
CA PRO A 1031 -6.34 -13.91 -23.75
C PRO A 1031 -7.78 -13.81 -23.28
N SER A 1032 -7.96 -13.81 -21.96
CA SER A 1032 -9.24 -13.67 -21.28
C SER A 1032 -9.18 -12.49 -20.32
N ILE A 1033 -10.26 -11.71 -20.20
CA ILE A 1033 -10.40 -10.66 -19.19
C ILE A 1033 -11.77 -10.74 -18.51
N ILE A 1034 -11.75 -10.81 -17.18
CA ILE A 1034 -12.93 -10.78 -16.32
C ILE A 1034 -12.88 -9.48 -15.51
N ILE A 1035 -13.93 -8.67 -15.62
CA ILE A 1035 -14.13 -7.44 -14.85
C ILE A 1035 -15.16 -7.75 -13.76
N ALA A 1036 -14.70 -7.82 -12.51
CA ALA A 1036 -15.50 -8.23 -11.37
C ALA A 1036 -15.89 -7.03 -10.51
N TYR A 1037 -17.19 -6.81 -10.30
CA TYR A 1037 -17.66 -5.77 -9.38
C TYR A 1037 -17.29 -6.13 -7.94
N CYS A 1038 -16.54 -5.25 -7.28
CA CYS A 1038 -16.08 -5.39 -5.90
C CYS A 1038 -16.64 -4.23 -5.08
N HIS A 1039 -17.44 -4.56 -4.06
CA HIS A 1039 -17.90 -3.54 -3.12
C HIS A 1039 -16.79 -3.18 -2.12
N SER A 1040 -16.77 -1.94 -1.65
CA SER A 1040 -15.79 -1.45 -0.66
C SER A 1040 -16.44 -0.55 0.39
N ALA A 1041 -15.87 -0.53 1.60
CA ALA A 1041 -16.21 0.46 2.62
C ALA A 1041 -16.05 1.91 2.12
N SER A 1042 -15.14 2.15 1.18
CA SER A 1042 -14.93 3.45 0.52
C SER A 1042 -16.15 3.93 -0.28
N HIS A 1043 -17.10 3.05 -0.59
CA HIS A 1043 -18.38 3.45 -1.21
C HIS A 1043 -19.32 4.09 -0.18
N GLY A 1044 -19.04 3.93 1.12
CA GLY A 1044 -19.86 4.39 2.22
C GLY A 1044 -21.15 3.58 2.34
N ILE A 1045 -21.03 2.25 2.22
CA ILE A 1045 -22.11 1.27 2.28
C ILE A 1045 -22.02 0.41 3.55
N ASP A 1046 -23.08 -0.33 3.85
CA ASP A 1046 -23.05 -1.43 4.82
C ASP A 1046 -22.43 -2.68 4.18
N VAL A 1047 -21.16 -2.94 4.49
CA VAL A 1047 -20.41 -4.11 3.99
C VAL A 1047 -20.90 -5.44 4.56
N LYS A 1048 -21.79 -5.44 5.57
CA LYS A 1048 -22.39 -6.67 6.15
C LYS A 1048 -23.61 -7.18 5.38
N HIS A 1049 -24.18 -6.34 4.52
CA HIS A 1049 -25.32 -6.67 3.66
C HIS A 1049 -25.07 -6.23 2.22
N PRO A 1050 -24.00 -6.72 1.56
CA PRO A 1050 -23.55 -6.21 0.28
C PRO A 1050 -24.47 -6.56 -0.90
N SER A 1051 -25.28 -7.63 -0.80
CA SER A 1051 -26.07 -8.15 -1.93
C SER A 1051 -27.07 -7.13 -2.50
N GLN A 1052 -27.64 -6.27 -1.65
CA GLN A 1052 -28.57 -5.23 -2.10
C GLN A 1052 -27.90 -4.23 -3.05
N TYR A 1053 -26.66 -3.83 -2.76
CA TYR A 1053 -25.92 -2.87 -3.58
C TYR A 1053 -25.54 -3.49 -4.92
N HIS A 1054 -25.12 -4.75 -4.92
CA HIS A 1054 -24.83 -5.53 -6.12
C HIS A 1054 -26.07 -5.64 -7.02
N LYS A 1055 -27.21 -6.07 -6.46
CA LYS A 1055 -28.47 -6.24 -7.19
C LYS A 1055 -28.96 -4.93 -7.78
N LEU A 1056 -28.89 -3.83 -7.03
CA LEU A 1056 -29.37 -2.52 -7.48
C LEU A 1056 -28.40 -1.83 -8.46
N ALA A 1057 -27.09 -2.11 -8.37
CA ALA A 1057 -26.13 -1.69 -9.38
C ALA A 1057 -26.48 -2.33 -10.74
N VAL A 1058 -26.81 -3.61 -10.78
CA VAL A 1058 -27.24 -4.28 -12.02
C VAL A 1058 -28.64 -3.83 -12.46
N ALA A 1059 -29.61 -3.78 -11.54
CA ALA A 1059 -30.99 -3.39 -11.85
C ALA A 1059 -31.12 -1.94 -12.36
N SER A 1060 -30.21 -1.04 -11.97
CA SER A 1060 -30.17 0.35 -12.47
C SER A 1060 -29.41 0.50 -13.79
N GLY A 1061 -28.72 -0.56 -14.25
CA GLY A 1061 -27.80 -0.49 -15.39
C GLY A 1061 -26.46 0.19 -15.07
N GLN A 1062 -26.18 0.50 -13.79
CA GLN A 1062 -24.87 0.99 -13.33
C GLN A 1062 -23.76 -0.05 -13.48
N TRP A 1063 -24.10 -1.33 -13.37
CA TRP A 1063 -23.24 -2.46 -13.71
C TRP A 1063 -23.96 -3.36 -14.70
N LEU A 1064 -23.26 -3.90 -15.70
CA LEU A 1064 -23.85 -4.84 -16.66
C LEU A 1064 -23.11 -6.18 -16.56
N LEU A 1065 -23.87 -7.26 -16.57
CA LEU A 1065 -23.38 -8.63 -16.63
C LEU A 1065 -23.41 -9.09 -18.09
N TYR A 1066 -22.28 -9.59 -18.57
CA TYR A 1066 -22.16 -10.09 -19.93
C TYR A 1066 -20.96 -11.01 -20.08
N ARG A 1067 -20.97 -11.79 -21.17
CA ARG A 1067 -19.86 -12.61 -21.63
C ARG A 1067 -19.73 -12.47 -23.15
N ASN A 1068 -18.53 -12.24 -23.63
CA ASN A 1068 -18.18 -12.24 -25.04
C ASN A 1068 -17.19 -13.39 -25.29
N ASP A 1069 -17.67 -14.48 -25.90
CA ASP A 1069 -16.86 -15.66 -26.18
C ASP A 1069 -16.62 -15.81 -27.68
N PRO A 1070 -15.39 -15.54 -28.16
CA PRO A 1070 -15.04 -15.67 -29.58
C PRO A 1070 -15.35 -17.04 -30.19
N ARG A 1071 -15.26 -18.14 -29.43
CA ARG A 1071 -15.48 -19.51 -29.92
C ARG A 1071 -16.90 -19.72 -30.43
N ARG A 1072 -17.87 -18.92 -29.96
CA ARG A 1072 -19.26 -18.99 -30.42
C ARG A 1072 -19.41 -18.67 -31.90
N MET A 1073 -18.48 -17.89 -32.46
CA MET A 1073 -18.47 -17.59 -33.90
C MET A 1073 -18.24 -18.85 -34.75
N GLU A 1074 -17.48 -19.83 -34.25
CA GLU A 1074 -17.28 -21.13 -34.91
C GLU A 1074 -18.60 -21.89 -35.08
N LYS A 1075 -19.52 -21.71 -34.12
CA LYS A 1075 -20.88 -22.28 -34.13
C LYS A 1075 -21.91 -21.36 -34.81
N ARG A 1076 -21.47 -20.28 -35.46
CA ARG A 1076 -22.32 -19.24 -36.08
C ARG A 1076 -23.28 -18.56 -35.10
N LEU A 1077 -22.91 -18.50 -33.83
CA LEU A 1077 -23.64 -17.80 -32.78
C LEU A 1077 -23.02 -16.42 -32.55
N ASN A 1078 -23.81 -15.48 -32.04
CA ASN A 1078 -23.27 -14.17 -31.62
C ASN A 1078 -22.29 -14.39 -30.44
N PRO A 1079 -21.03 -13.89 -30.53
CA PRO A 1079 -20.08 -13.99 -29.44
C PRO A 1079 -20.51 -13.18 -28.22
N MET A 1080 -21.27 -12.10 -28.36
CA MET A 1080 -21.77 -11.30 -27.26
C MET A 1080 -23.04 -11.91 -26.66
N GLN A 1081 -23.00 -12.21 -25.36
CA GLN A 1081 -24.16 -12.54 -24.54
C GLN A 1081 -24.34 -11.46 -23.49
N LEU A 1082 -25.47 -10.75 -23.54
CA LEU A 1082 -25.88 -9.84 -22.48
C LEU A 1082 -26.66 -10.63 -21.44
N ASP A 1083 -26.02 -10.90 -20.30
CA ASP A 1083 -26.62 -11.67 -19.21
C ASP A 1083 -27.50 -10.79 -18.31
N SER A 1084 -27.32 -9.47 -18.33
CA SER A 1084 -28.20 -8.50 -17.66
C SER A 1084 -29.58 -8.38 -18.34
N GLY A 1085 -30.63 -8.31 -17.54
CA GLY A 1085 -31.95 -7.84 -17.97
C GLY A 1085 -31.98 -6.34 -18.28
N VAL A 1086 -33.11 -5.86 -18.82
CA VAL A 1086 -33.38 -4.43 -19.02
C VAL A 1086 -33.34 -3.71 -17.66
N PRO A 1087 -32.65 -2.57 -17.53
CA PRO A 1087 -32.65 -1.79 -16.29
C PRO A 1087 -34.07 -1.52 -15.79
N SER A 1088 -34.38 -2.00 -14.58
CA SER A 1088 -35.73 -2.02 -14.01
C SER A 1088 -35.99 -0.89 -13.02
N ILE A 1089 -34.95 -0.19 -12.57
CA ILE A 1089 -35.06 0.97 -11.66
C ILE A 1089 -34.34 2.19 -12.24
N LYS A 1090 -34.67 3.39 -11.74
CA LYS A 1090 -33.93 4.61 -12.10
C LYS A 1090 -32.56 4.61 -11.45
N ILE A 1091 -31.56 5.17 -12.15
CA ILE A 1091 -30.19 5.26 -11.62
C ILE A 1091 -30.14 6.01 -10.28
N GLN A 1092 -30.98 7.04 -10.13
CA GLN A 1092 -31.09 7.84 -8.92
C GLN A 1092 -31.38 6.99 -7.67
N GLU A 1093 -32.14 5.89 -7.79
CA GLU A 1093 -32.49 5.03 -6.66
C GLU A 1093 -31.26 4.29 -6.13
N TYR A 1094 -30.39 3.80 -7.04
CA TYR A 1094 -29.11 3.20 -6.67
C TYR A 1094 -28.15 4.24 -6.07
N LEU A 1095 -27.98 5.41 -6.72
CA LEU A 1095 -27.04 6.42 -6.26
C LEU A 1095 -27.32 6.93 -4.83
N LYS A 1096 -28.58 6.88 -4.36
CA LYS A 1096 -28.95 7.27 -2.99
C LYS A 1096 -28.40 6.34 -1.90
N LEU A 1097 -28.04 5.11 -2.26
CA LEU A 1097 -27.63 4.09 -1.29
C LEU A 1097 -26.17 4.21 -0.87
N GLU A 1098 -25.34 4.88 -1.65
CA GLU A 1098 -23.90 4.96 -1.41
C GLU A 1098 -23.50 6.39 -1.07
N LYS A 1099 -22.83 6.59 0.08
CA LYS A 1099 -22.42 7.94 0.53
C LYS A 1099 -21.47 8.61 -0.45
N ARG A 1100 -20.74 7.86 -1.28
CA ARG A 1100 -19.89 8.45 -2.34
C ARG A 1100 -20.68 9.30 -3.34
N PHE A 1101 -22.00 9.22 -3.44
CA PHE A 1101 -22.79 10.10 -4.31
C PHE A 1101 -23.46 11.27 -3.57
N SER A 1102 -23.26 11.43 -2.26
CA SER A 1102 -23.99 12.42 -1.45
C SER A 1102 -23.89 13.86 -1.98
N LYS A 1103 -22.74 14.26 -2.54
CA LYS A 1103 -22.57 15.61 -3.12
C LYS A 1103 -23.46 15.90 -4.32
N LEU A 1104 -23.88 14.88 -5.10
CA LEU A 1104 -24.85 15.08 -6.17
C LEU A 1104 -26.19 15.58 -5.64
N PHE A 1105 -26.60 15.08 -4.48
CA PHE A 1105 -27.90 15.38 -3.86
C PHE A 1105 -27.89 16.68 -3.05
N GLN A 1106 -26.72 17.29 -2.83
CA GLN A 1106 -26.57 18.58 -2.16
C GLN A 1106 -26.56 19.78 -3.13
N LYS A 1107 -26.65 19.53 -4.45
CA LYS A 1107 -26.72 20.57 -5.48
C LYS A 1107 -28.10 21.25 -5.49
N ASP A 1108 -28.16 22.47 -6.01
CA ASP A 1108 -29.44 23.14 -6.25
C ASP A 1108 -30.34 22.34 -7.21
N GLU A 1109 -31.65 22.62 -7.18
CA GLU A 1109 -32.65 21.83 -7.90
C GLU A 1109 -32.40 21.76 -9.42
N ALA A 1110 -31.94 22.86 -10.02
CA ALA A 1110 -31.71 22.94 -11.46
C ALA A 1110 -30.47 22.11 -11.89
N GLN A 1111 -29.37 22.24 -11.13
CA GLN A 1111 -28.16 21.44 -11.33
C GLN A 1111 -28.45 19.96 -11.09
N PHE A 1112 -29.13 19.62 -10.01
CA PHE A 1112 -29.49 18.24 -9.66
C PHE A 1112 -30.28 17.55 -10.79
N LYS A 1113 -31.37 18.18 -11.28
CA LYS A 1113 -32.18 17.63 -12.39
C LYS A 1113 -31.34 17.39 -13.65
N THR A 1114 -30.41 18.30 -13.94
CA THR A 1114 -29.50 18.18 -15.09
C THR A 1114 -28.54 17.00 -14.92
N LEU A 1115 -27.87 16.90 -13.77
CA LEU A 1115 -26.92 15.83 -13.47
C LEU A 1115 -27.60 14.45 -13.47
N MET A 1116 -28.81 14.33 -12.91
CA MET A 1116 -29.57 13.07 -12.92
C MET A 1116 -30.01 12.67 -14.33
N LYS A 1117 -30.41 13.62 -15.19
CA LYS A 1117 -30.72 13.34 -16.59
C LYS A 1117 -29.48 12.83 -17.34
N ILE A 1118 -28.31 13.41 -17.08
CA ILE A 1118 -27.04 12.95 -17.66
C ILE A 1118 -26.72 11.53 -17.19
N ALA A 1119 -26.78 11.27 -15.88
CA ALA A 1119 -26.52 9.95 -15.32
C ALA A 1119 -27.45 8.88 -15.90
N GLN A 1120 -28.76 9.17 -15.96
CA GLN A 1120 -29.75 8.23 -16.50
C GLN A 1120 -29.53 7.95 -17.99
N LYS A 1121 -29.19 8.99 -18.77
CA LYS A 1121 -28.85 8.84 -20.19
C LYS A 1121 -27.60 7.98 -20.38
N GLN A 1122 -26.55 8.17 -19.57
CA GLN A 1122 -25.31 7.40 -19.70
C GLN A 1122 -25.51 5.90 -19.47
N VAL A 1123 -26.27 5.50 -18.45
CA VAL A 1123 -26.55 4.08 -18.19
C VAL A 1123 -27.45 3.47 -19.28
N GLY A 1124 -28.46 4.22 -19.75
CA GLY A 1124 -29.33 3.82 -20.85
C GLY A 1124 -28.57 3.62 -22.16
N ASP A 1125 -27.80 4.64 -22.58
CA ASP A 1125 -26.97 4.58 -23.79
C ASP A 1125 -25.96 3.41 -23.74
N ARG A 1126 -25.43 3.08 -22.56
CA ARG A 1126 -24.51 1.94 -22.40
C ARG A 1126 -25.26 0.61 -22.57
N PHE A 1127 -26.38 0.44 -21.89
CA PHE A 1127 -27.20 -0.77 -22.03
C PHE A 1127 -27.62 -0.99 -23.49
N ASP A 1128 -28.14 0.04 -24.16
CA ASP A 1128 -28.60 -0.04 -25.56
C ASP A 1128 -27.47 -0.46 -26.51
N LYS A 1129 -26.23 -0.01 -26.28
CA LYS A 1129 -25.06 -0.45 -27.05
C LYS A 1129 -24.78 -1.94 -26.88
N TYR A 1130 -24.76 -2.44 -25.65
CA TYR A 1130 -24.53 -3.85 -25.37
C TYR A 1130 -25.68 -4.73 -25.87
N LEU A 1131 -26.92 -4.26 -25.75
CA LEU A 1131 -28.09 -4.93 -26.31
C LEU A 1131 -28.00 -5.01 -27.84
N ALA A 1132 -27.61 -3.92 -28.51
CA ALA A 1132 -27.38 -3.92 -29.95
C ALA A 1132 -26.29 -4.93 -30.34
N MET A 1133 -25.17 -4.98 -29.60
CA MET A 1133 -24.11 -5.96 -29.83
C MET A 1133 -24.61 -7.40 -29.70
N ALA A 1134 -25.40 -7.71 -28.67
CA ALA A 1134 -25.98 -9.04 -28.45
C ALA A 1134 -27.09 -9.40 -29.45
N SER A 1135 -27.77 -8.40 -30.03
CA SER A 1135 -28.88 -8.58 -30.97
C SER A 1135 -28.45 -8.63 -32.44
N LEU A 1136 -27.22 -8.22 -32.76
CA LEU A 1136 -26.70 -8.30 -34.13
C LEU A 1136 -26.70 -9.77 -34.60
N GLU A 1137 -27.41 -10.06 -35.69
CA GLU A 1137 -27.25 -11.33 -36.40
C GLU A 1137 -25.80 -11.45 -36.91
N SER A 1138 -25.20 -12.64 -36.79
CA SER A 1138 -23.80 -12.85 -37.21
C SER A 1138 -23.57 -12.35 -38.64
N LYS A 1139 -22.45 -11.65 -38.89
CA LYS A 1139 -22.11 -10.93 -40.15
C LYS A 1139 -21.97 -11.80 -41.43
N VAL A 1140 -22.51 -13.03 -41.45
CA VAL A 1140 -22.44 -13.96 -42.59
C VAL A 1140 -23.79 -14.14 -43.30
N ASN A 1141 -24.71 -13.16 -43.21
CA ASN A 1141 -25.80 -13.01 -44.18
C ASN A 1141 -25.40 -12.18 -45.42
N ARG A 1142 -24.10 -12.07 -45.73
CA ARG A 1142 -23.63 -11.49 -47.01
C ARG A 1142 -24.21 -12.25 -48.21
N ASN A 1143 -24.44 -13.57 -48.11
CA ASN A 1143 -25.10 -14.32 -49.17
C ASN A 1143 -26.60 -14.01 -49.30
N LYS A 1144 -27.29 -13.61 -48.22
CA LYS A 1144 -28.67 -13.12 -48.27
C LYS A 1144 -28.75 -11.71 -48.89
N LEU A 1145 -27.82 -10.81 -48.53
CA LEU A 1145 -27.68 -9.48 -49.13
C LEU A 1145 -27.21 -9.51 -50.60
N ILE A 1146 -26.37 -10.47 -50.99
CA ILE A 1146 -25.96 -10.68 -52.39
C ILE A 1146 -27.08 -11.34 -53.21
N GLN A 1147 -27.93 -12.17 -52.60
CA GLN A 1147 -29.13 -12.72 -53.24
C GLN A 1147 -30.28 -11.69 -53.34
N ASP A 1148 -30.39 -10.75 -52.40
CA ASP A 1148 -31.37 -9.65 -52.43
C ASP A 1148 -31.01 -8.52 -53.40
N ASN A 1149 -29.77 -8.46 -53.90
CA ASN A 1149 -29.38 -7.55 -55.00
C ASN A 1149 -29.90 -7.97 -56.39
N ARG A 1150 -30.92 -8.83 -56.44
CA ARG A 1150 -31.75 -9.09 -57.64
C ARG A 1150 -33.05 -8.28 -57.67
N ILE A 1151 -33.16 -7.17 -56.94
CA ILE A 1151 -34.23 -6.19 -57.15
C ILE A 1151 -33.76 -5.10 -58.12
N LYS A 1152 -34.08 -5.35 -59.39
CA LYS A 1152 -34.39 -4.42 -60.48
C LYS A 1152 -33.84 -2.99 -60.39
N ARG A 1153 -32.96 -2.70 -61.36
CA ARG A 1153 -32.95 -1.42 -62.11
C ARG A 1153 -34.38 -0.88 -62.30
N GLN A 1154 -34.68 0.25 -61.69
CA GLN A 1154 -35.62 1.25 -62.21
C GLN A 1154 -35.32 2.60 -61.55
N LEU A 1155 -34.25 3.24 -62.04
CA LEU A 1155 -34.11 4.69 -62.00
C LEU A 1155 -34.19 5.18 -63.44
N THR A 1156 -35.43 5.33 -63.93
CA THR A 1156 -35.78 6.15 -65.09
C THR A 1156 -36.38 7.45 -64.56
N TYR A 1157 -35.65 8.55 -64.76
CA TYR A 1157 -36.04 9.96 -64.83
C TYR A 1157 -37.44 10.39 -64.32
N LYS A 1158 -37.46 11.26 -63.30
CA LYS A 1158 -37.80 12.68 -63.44
C LYS A 1158 -37.36 13.50 -62.23
#